data_AF-H2XXW3-F1
#
_entry.id   AF-H2XXW3-F1
#
_cell.length_a   1.000
_cell.length_b   1.000
_cell.length_c   1.000
_cell.angle_alpha   90.00
_cell.angle_beta   90.00
_cell.angle_gamma   90.00
#
_symmetry.space_group_name_H-M   'P 1'
#
loop_
_entity.id
_entity.type
_entity.pdbx_description
1 polymer ?
#
loop_
_entity_poly.entity_id
_entity_poly.type
_entity_poly.pdbx_seq_one_letter_code
_entity_poly.pdbx_strand_id
1 'polypeptide(L)'
;MSLSQVLSDKKSPAIFVGVLTIDDKCYNAQKKDVTGPKIQSILTEIKGFRVIIRTEKIVRDDIDEIKNTLCVWSDKLALDMIITVGGISLKANSVTPEATQAVVQREATGLQTAMVMRCLRDDPRSMVFRGIAGIRNKTLIINLPGYLQTAVACIEAISTSLPVVLGQLKDKEQVFKETITRKSSLKDDLINFNLPFTPQAPAITLQVGTKITSSSNQPRSTNGSQTLDSSSVSSAISTNHSQIPTSLSSGLLSTDSQILEENHAPVDIHHAPVDIHHAPVDIHHAPVDIHHAPVDIHHTPVDMHHTPVDMHHTPVDIHHAPVDIHHAPVDIHHAPVDIHHAPVDMHHTEFDINQEQDAHHVSENIHHASSLNSNSDTHYDAQSEDNRSSNLISKNDLLQINQVQVVSSFAENPFQENFSDSGVSAKTARRARVYPYPPVSLEKAFGLVLYHTVPTSITTTKVKDALYYTLAEDVTSKQSIPVLPTSILDGYAVIAFDVPGDLEVINNKQFGNSPVYVSAGKCLRVNTGDTMPPGSNACVKVEDTTVLQEAEDGDCELAIRVNELVKVGESVRDPGCDLQKGDLIYSAGTKLNQISIGVLAAAGVSNVPVYKLPVVAVFSIGNKLVDQNKENVRLDEIRDTNRPTLLMLLRNQGYPTIDYGILPSNRAQVKEMLTLAYQNADAVISTGGCSLGDKDIVKSVIQEIGGTLHFGRVNIKPGAPAAFGTLKTAASKKLFFCLPGVPVPALTAYYLLVKPCLQKLSGFKTYERKIIRSGVSSDINLGPTPECQRATVRYEKNEVVPFSDVTGNQSIHRLQSMAAANLLLLLPGKTSDLSVIKKGQIVDSLVIDEI
;
A
#
# COMPACT_ATOMS: atom_id res chain seq x y z
N MET A 1 8.57 44.30 -17.57
CA MET A 1 8.70 45.56 -16.77
C MET A 1 10.07 46.16 -17.02
N SER A 2 10.24 47.47 -16.92
CA SER A 2 11.49 48.18 -17.28
C SER A 2 12.54 48.14 -16.17
N LEU A 3 13.80 48.36 -16.56
CA LEU A 3 15.00 48.37 -15.68
C LEU A 3 14.95 49.43 -14.55
N SER A 4 14.00 50.35 -14.60
CA SER A 4 13.86 51.50 -13.69
C SER A 4 13.31 51.17 -12.28
N GLN A 5 12.82 49.95 -12.02
CA GLN A 5 12.34 49.54 -10.68
C GLN A 5 13.44 49.00 -9.74
N VAL A 6 14.70 48.92 -10.18
CA VAL A 6 15.80 48.30 -9.40
C VAL A 6 16.37 49.21 -8.30
N LEU A 7 16.02 50.50 -8.26
CA LEU A 7 16.72 51.53 -7.46
C LEU A 7 15.98 52.06 -6.21
N SER A 8 14.93 51.39 -5.72
CA SER A 8 14.08 51.91 -4.61
C SER A 8 14.05 51.07 -3.32
N ASP A 9 14.88 50.02 -3.18
CA ASP A 9 14.76 49.05 -2.08
C ASP A 9 15.35 49.48 -0.71
N LYS A 10 15.22 50.77 -0.35
CA LYS A 10 15.64 51.31 0.95
C LYS A 10 14.75 50.91 2.14
N LYS A 11 13.72 50.07 1.93
CA LYS A 11 12.77 49.61 2.97
C LYS A 11 13.00 48.18 3.46
N SER A 12 13.72 47.34 2.71
CA SER A 12 13.94 45.94 3.08
C SER A 12 14.72 45.81 4.39
N PRO A 13 14.22 45.05 5.40
CA PRO A 13 14.84 44.99 6.71
C PRO A 13 16.23 44.34 6.67
N ALA A 14 17.16 44.87 7.46
CA ALA A 14 18.51 44.35 7.52
C ALA A 14 18.60 43.04 8.33
N ILE A 15 19.46 42.13 7.88
CA ILE A 15 19.88 40.95 8.63
C ILE A 15 21.42 40.89 8.72
N PHE A 16 21.94 40.50 9.87
CA PHE A 16 23.36 40.32 10.14
C PHE A 16 23.71 38.83 10.10
N VAL A 17 24.63 38.46 9.23
CA VAL A 17 25.00 37.06 8.97
C VAL A 17 26.47 36.82 9.27
N GLY A 18 26.77 35.66 9.86
CA GLY A 18 28.14 35.16 10.02
C GLY A 18 28.40 33.97 9.10
N VAL A 19 29.59 33.89 8.51
CA VAL A 19 30.02 32.72 7.70
C VAL A 19 31.26 32.07 8.29
N LEU A 20 31.12 30.82 8.74
CA LEU A 20 32.14 30.05 9.45
C LEU A 20 32.63 28.90 8.58
N THR A 21 33.87 28.95 8.09
CA THR A 21 34.47 27.84 7.31
C THR A 21 35.20 26.88 8.25
N ILE A 22 34.90 25.59 8.14
CA ILE A 22 35.55 24.49 8.87
C ILE A 22 36.34 23.65 7.85
N ASP A 23 37.65 23.88 7.82
CA ASP A 23 38.60 23.11 6.99
C ASP A 23 40.02 23.32 7.52
N ASP A 24 40.63 22.26 8.04
CA ASP A 24 41.99 22.30 8.61
C ASP A 24 43.05 22.83 7.62
N LYS A 25 42.90 22.60 6.32
CA LYS A 25 43.84 23.07 5.30
C LYS A 25 43.64 24.55 5.00
N CYS A 26 42.40 25.04 5.06
CA CYS A 26 42.13 26.47 4.98
C CYS A 26 42.66 27.22 6.21
N TYR A 27 42.48 26.65 7.41
CA TYR A 27 43.01 27.22 8.67
C TYR A 27 44.54 27.33 8.64
N ASN A 28 45.23 26.26 8.20
CA ASN A 28 46.70 26.24 8.09
C ASN A 28 47.24 26.90 6.80
N ALA A 29 46.41 27.68 6.08
CA ALA A 29 46.75 28.36 4.81
C ALA A 29 47.29 27.45 3.68
N GLN A 30 47.16 26.13 3.79
CA GLN A 30 47.55 25.14 2.78
C GLN A 30 46.56 25.07 1.60
N LYS A 31 45.37 25.64 1.78
CA LYS A 31 44.27 25.72 0.81
C LYS A 31 43.63 27.10 0.95
N LYS A 32 43.23 27.73 -0.15
CA LYS A 32 42.41 28.95 -0.11
C LYS A 32 40.94 28.57 0.03
N ASP A 33 40.20 29.22 0.93
CA ASP A 33 38.74 29.10 0.94
C ASP A 33 38.13 29.76 -0.31
N VAL A 34 37.25 29.02 -0.96
CA VAL A 34 36.48 29.41 -2.14
C VAL A 34 34.98 29.25 -1.92
N THR A 35 34.57 28.50 -0.90
CA THR A 35 33.17 28.18 -0.63
C THR A 35 32.55 29.23 0.29
N GLY A 36 33.23 29.60 1.38
CA GLY A 36 32.77 30.68 2.27
C GLY A 36 32.48 32.00 1.52
N PRO A 37 33.44 32.55 0.75
CA PRO A 37 33.23 33.77 -0.02
C PRO A 37 32.13 33.67 -1.10
N LYS A 38 31.96 32.52 -1.77
CA LYS A 38 30.89 32.38 -2.77
C LYS A 38 29.51 32.24 -2.13
N ILE A 39 29.41 31.60 -0.98
CA ILE A 39 28.19 31.58 -0.17
C ILE A 39 27.83 33.00 0.30
N GLN A 40 28.80 33.83 0.69
CA GLN A 40 28.54 35.25 1.02
C GLN A 40 27.92 36.03 -0.15
N SER A 41 28.41 35.86 -1.39
CA SER A 41 27.80 36.47 -2.59
C SER A 41 26.34 36.05 -2.75
N ILE A 42 26.05 34.75 -2.69
CA ILE A 42 24.68 34.22 -2.85
C ILE A 42 23.76 34.72 -1.73
N LEU A 43 24.26 34.78 -0.48
CA LEU A 43 23.52 35.35 0.65
C LEU A 43 23.15 36.82 0.42
N THR A 44 24.03 37.63 -0.19
CA THR A 44 23.71 39.03 -0.53
C THR A 44 22.71 39.20 -1.67
N GLU A 45 22.41 38.14 -2.43
CA GLU A 45 21.42 38.14 -3.52
C GLU A 45 20.01 37.69 -3.07
N ILE A 46 19.83 37.32 -1.78
CA ILE A 46 18.55 36.86 -1.22
C ILE A 46 17.52 38.00 -1.15
N LYS A 47 16.46 37.87 -1.95
CA LYS A 47 15.32 38.81 -1.99
C LYS A 47 14.53 38.81 -0.67
N GLY A 48 14.17 40.00 -0.19
CA GLY A 48 13.34 40.20 1.02
C GLY A 48 14.08 40.78 2.23
N PHE A 49 15.42 40.77 2.22
CA PHE A 49 16.24 41.42 3.24
C PHE A 49 17.39 42.21 2.61
N ARG A 50 17.92 43.18 3.36
CA ARG A 50 19.26 43.70 3.11
C ARG A 50 20.26 42.91 3.94
N VAL A 51 20.87 41.89 3.33
CA VAL A 51 21.83 41.01 4.01
C VAL A 51 23.17 41.72 4.22
N ILE A 52 23.69 41.66 5.44
CA ILE A 52 24.97 42.25 5.85
C ILE A 52 25.82 41.14 6.46
N ILE A 53 26.88 40.72 5.76
CA ILE A 53 27.90 39.86 6.35
C ILE A 53 28.63 40.68 7.42
N ARG A 54 28.52 40.26 8.68
CA ARG A 54 29.04 41.00 9.85
C ARG A 54 30.32 40.40 10.42
N THR A 55 30.60 39.14 10.12
CA THR A 55 31.83 38.45 10.50
C THR A 55 32.03 37.22 9.61
N GLU A 56 33.28 36.93 9.28
CA GLU A 56 33.71 35.64 8.75
C GLU A 56 34.85 35.11 9.63
N LYS A 57 35.01 33.78 9.69
CA LYS A 57 36.13 33.12 10.38
C LYS A 57 36.39 31.76 9.73
N ILE A 58 37.65 31.34 9.70
CA ILE A 58 38.05 29.95 9.42
C ILE A 58 38.45 29.29 10.75
N VAL A 59 37.99 28.07 10.98
CA VAL A 59 38.34 27.22 12.14
C VAL A 59 38.77 25.83 11.68
N ARG A 60 39.41 25.11 12.60
CA ARG A 60 39.74 23.68 12.46
C ARG A 60 38.49 22.81 12.64
N ASP A 61 38.59 21.55 12.23
CA ASP A 61 37.63 20.48 12.50
C ASP A 61 37.67 20.08 14.02
N ASP A 62 37.39 21.05 14.89
CA ASP A 62 37.51 20.99 16.36
C ASP A 62 36.17 21.34 17.02
N ILE A 63 35.61 20.41 17.80
CA ILE A 63 34.25 20.51 18.32
C ILE A 63 34.06 21.74 19.23
N ASP A 64 35.04 22.07 20.06
CA ASP A 64 34.96 23.17 21.01
C ASP A 64 35.32 24.51 20.36
N GLU A 65 36.23 24.55 19.38
CA GLU A 65 36.47 25.77 18.60
C GLU A 65 35.23 26.18 17.80
N ILE A 66 34.50 25.20 17.23
CA ILE A 66 33.23 25.43 16.53
C ILE A 66 32.14 25.86 17.54
N LYS A 67 31.88 25.09 18.62
CA LYS A 67 30.88 25.41 19.66
C LYS A 67 31.07 26.83 20.21
N ASN A 68 32.30 27.19 20.59
CA ASN A 68 32.60 28.51 21.14
C ASN A 68 32.38 29.61 20.10
N THR A 69 32.74 29.39 18.84
CA THR A 69 32.50 30.37 17.77
C THR A 69 30.99 30.57 17.54
N LEU A 70 30.22 29.48 17.45
CA LEU A 70 28.75 29.53 17.30
C LEU A 70 28.09 30.30 18.45
N CYS A 71 28.39 29.94 19.71
CA CYS A 71 27.82 30.61 20.89
C CYS A 71 28.21 32.09 20.98
N VAL A 72 29.45 32.48 20.66
CA VAL A 72 29.85 33.89 20.66
C VAL A 72 29.10 34.67 19.57
N TRP A 73 28.89 34.07 18.41
CA TRP A 73 28.19 34.72 17.29
C TRP A 73 26.68 34.84 17.53
N SER A 74 26.03 33.84 18.11
CA SER A 74 24.60 33.93 18.46
C SER A 74 24.34 34.79 19.70
N ASP A 75 25.16 34.67 20.74
CA ASP A 75 24.80 35.18 22.07
C ASP A 75 25.43 36.56 22.36
N LYS A 76 26.64 36.81 21.84
CA LYS A 76 27.37 38.08 22.08
C LYS A 76 27.32 39.04 20.90
N LEU A 77 27.42 38.52 19.67
CA LEU A 77 27.26 39.35 18.47
C LEU A 77 25.79 39.54 18.09
N ALA A 78 24.89 38.67 18.56
CA ALA A 78 23.46 38.67 18.20
C ALA A 78 23.26 38.70 16.67
N LEU A 79 23.90 37.75 15.97
CA LEU A 79 23.66 37.55 14.54
C LEU A 79 22.28 36.93 14.32
N ASP A 80 21.65 37.25 13.19
CA ASP A 80 20.34 36.70 12.83
C ASP A 80 20.48 35.32 12.19
N MET A 81 21.60 35.09 11.52
CA MET A 81 21.94 33.84 10.86
C MET A 81 23.44 33.53 10.98
N ILE A 82 23.77 32.26 11.14
CA ILE A 82 25.12 31.72 11.00
C ILE A 82 25.07 30.60 9.97
N ILE A 83 25.84 30.74 8.90
CA ILE A 83 26.10 29.66 7.96
C ILE A 83 27.47 29.07 8.26
N THR A 84 27.53 27.76 8.47
CA THR A 84 28.81 27.04 8.54
C THR A 84 29.07 26.32 7.21
N VAL A 85 30.34 26.15 6.84
CA VAL A 85 30.76 25.56 5.58
C VAL A 85 31.88 24.55 5.85
N GLY A 86 31.59 23.26 5.69
CA GLY A 86 32.56 22.18 5.95
C GLY A 86 32.37 21.43 7.28
N GLY A 87 33.22 20.44 7.51
CA GLY A 87 33.19 19.57 8.70
C GLY A 87 31.94 18.70 8.90
N ILE A 88 31.09 18.48 7.88
CA ILE A 88 29.84 17.67 7.98
C ILE A 88 29.91 16.27 7.33
N SER A 89 31.12 15.74 7.10
CA SER A 89 31.32 14.41 6.47
C SER A 89 31.21 13.24 7.46
N LEU A 90 31.40 12.01 6.98
CA LEU A 90 31.53 10.79 7.80
C LEU A 90 32.95 10.56 8.37
N LYS A 91 33.91 11.47 8.14
CA LYS A 91 35.25 11.35 8.72
C LYS A 91 35.20 11.59 10.23
N ALA A 92 36.04 10.88 10.98
CA ALA A 92 36.11 10.98 12.44
C ALA A 92 36.47 12.39 12.97
N ASN A 93 37.08 13.27 12.16
CA ASN A 93 37.32 14.67 12.52
C ASN A 93 36.18 15.62 12.11
N SER A 94 35.25 15.23 11.24
CA SER A 94 34.16 16.10 10.77
C SER A 94 33.05 16.26 11.81
N VAL A 95 33.29 17.12 12.80
CA VAL A 95 32.47 17.31 14.03
C VAL A 95 31.56 18.54 14.02
N THR A 96 31.38 19.22 12.88
CA THR A 96 30.47 20.38 12.76
C THR A 96 29.01 20.05 13.16
N PRO A 97 28.42 18.89 12.81
CA PRO A 97 27.07 18.53 13.23
C PRO A 97 26.94 18.42 14.76
N GLU A 98 27.85 17.70 15.40
CA GLU A 98 27.90 17.49 16.86
C GLU A 98 28.12 18.82 17.59
N ALA A 99 29.03 19.65 17.08
CA ALA A 99 29.28 20.99 17.60
C ALA A 99 28.03 21.89 17.52
N THR A 100 27.26 21.77 16.44
CA THR A 100 26.03 22.54 16.22
C THR A 100 24.89 22.01 17.09
N GLN A 101 24.74 20.68 17.21
CA GLN A 101 23.68 20.04 17.99
C GLN A 101 23.85 20.34 19.48
N ALA A 102 25.10 20.43 19.96
CA ALA A 102 25.42 20.82 21.34
C ALA A 102 25.10 22.29 21.68
N VAL A 103 24.71 23.14 20.73
CA VAL A 103 24.42 24.57 20.97
C VAL A 103 23.02 25.04 20.54
N VAL A 104 22.37 24.37 19.58
CA VAL A 104 20.98 24.72 19.21
C VAL A 104 19.99 24.31 20.30
N GLN A 105 18.98 25.15 20.53
CA GLN A 105 17.92 24.93 21.51
C GLN A 105 16.69 24.26 20.88
N ARG A 106 16.52 24.41 19.56
CA ARG A 106 15.45 23.82 18.75
C ARG A 106 16.00 23.47 17.38
N GLU A 107 15.82 22.25 16.90
CA GLU A 107 16.23 21.89 15.54
C GLU A 107 15.22 22.40 14.49
N ALA A 108 15.73 22.71 13.30
CA ALA A 108 14.98 23.15 12.13
C ALA A 108 15.02 22.05 11.06
N THR A 109 14.59 20.84 11.42
CA THR A 109 14.73 19.60 10.63
C THR A 109 14.17 19.72 9.20
N GLY A 110 13.11 20.49 8.98
CA GLY A 110 12.58 20.76 7.63
C GLY A 110 13.60 21.40 6.67
N LEU A 111 14.49 22.27 7.17
CA LEU A 111 15.58 22.84 6.37
C LEU A 111 16.65 21.80 6.06
N GLN A 112 16.97 20.92 7.03
CA GLN A 112 17.92 19.82 6.87
C GLN A 112 17.45 18.89 5.74
N THR A 113 16.20 18.42 5.83
CA THR A 113 15.57 17.56 4.81
C THR A 113 15.53 18.23 3.44
N ALA A 114 15.22 19.52 3.35
CA ALA A 114 15.22 20.25 2.08
C ALA A 114 16.61 20.30 1.42
N MET A 115 17.67 20.57 2.19
CA MET A 115 19.06 20.58 1.69
C MET A 115 19.48 19.20 1.19
N VAL A 116 19.22 18.13 1.96
CA VAL A 116 19.56 16.75 1.57
C VAL A 116 18.78 16.32 0.33
N MET A 117 17.46 16.55 0.30
CA MET A 117 16.59 16.20 -0.82
C MET A 117 16.95 16.94 -2.12
N ARG A 118 17.42 18.19 -2.05
CA ARG A 118 17.92 18.90 -3.24
C ARG A 118 19.20 18.26 -3.78
N CYS A 119 20.13 17.87 -2.90
CA CYS A 119 21.42 17.30 -3.31
C CYS A 119 21.30 15.87 -3.84
N LEU A 120 20.37 15.07 -3.31
CA LEU A 120 20.09 13.70 -3.77
C LEU A 120 19.60 13.62 -5.23
N ARG A 121 19.11 14.73 -5.81
CA ARG A 121 18.76 14.80 -7.25
C ARG A 121 19.99 14.88 -8.16
N ASP A 122 21.07 15.49 -7.68
CA ASP A 122 22.27 15.77 -8.48
C ASP A 122 23.37 14.73 -8.23
N ASP A 123 23.46 14.19 -7.01
CA ASP A 123 24.36 13.11 -6.64
C ASP A 123 23.75 12.25 -5.51
N PRO A 124 23.38 10.98 -5.76
CA PRO A 124 22.87 10.07 -4.73
C PRO A 124 23.83 9.86 -3.55
N ARG A 125 25.15 10.04 -3.75
CA ARG A 125 26.16 9.95 -2.67
C ARG A 125 25.99 11.05 -1.62
N SER A 126 25.18 12.08 -1.90
CA SER A 126 24.80 13.14 -0.95
C SER A 126 24.11 12.64 0.32
N MET A 127 23.65 11.38 0.35
CA MET A 127 23.12 10.73 1.56
C MET A 127 24.11 10.72 2.74
N VAL A 128 25.42 10.90 2.50
CA VAL A 128 26.46 10.91 3.56
C VAL A 128 26.63 12.27 4.25
N PHE A 129 25.87 13.31 3.86
CA PHE A 129 25.99 14.65 4.44
C PHE A 129 25.23 14.75 5.77
N ARG A 130 25.94 15.08 6.84
CA ARG A 130 25.40 15.16 8.21
C ARG A 130 25.02 16.58 8.64
N GLY A 131 24.86 17.51 7.69
CA GLY A 131 24.68 18.93 7.98
C GLY A 131 23.32 19.23 8.62
N ILE A 132 23.32 19.78 9.83
CA ILE A 132 22.09 20.12 10.54
C ILE A 132 21.74 21.60 10.43
N ALA A 133 20.56 21.94 10.91
CA ALA A 133 20.05 23.31 11.00
C ALA A 133 19.20 23.43 12.25
N GLY A 134 19.28 24.57 12.95
CA GLY A 134 18.57 24.81 14.20
C GLY A 134 18.68 26.24 14.69
N ILE A 135 17.98 26.54 15.77
CA ILE A 135 17.83 27.88 16.33
C ILE A 135 18.54 27.92 17.69
N ARG A 136 19.33 28.97 17.91
CA ARG A 136 19.86 29.33 19.23
C ARG A 136 19.48 30.78 19.52
N ASN A 137 18.73 31.00 20.60
CA ASN A 137 18.14 32.29 20.97
C ASN A 137 17.26 32.85 19.82
N LYS A 138 17.73 33.86 19.08
CA LYS A 138 17.07 34.38 17.86
C LYS A 138 17.91 34.19 16.58
N THR A 139 18.98 33.41 16.66
CA THR A 139 19.92 33.11 15.56
C THR A 139 19.56 31.79 14.90
N LEU A 140 19.43 31.78 13.57
CA LEU A 140 19.32 30.56 12.77
C LEU A 140 20.72 30.05 12.38
N ILE A 141 21.09 28.83 12.79
CA ILE A 141 22.36 28.19 12.46
C ILE A 141 22.10 27.08 11.43
N ILE A 142 22.91 27.03 10.37
CA ILE A 142 22.77 26.07 9.25
C ILE A 142 24.16 25.57 8.84
N ASN A 143 24.35 24.25 8.74
CA ASN A 143 25.59 23.65 8.26
C ASN A 143 25.50 23.25 6.78
N LEU A 144 26.40 23.79 5.96
CA LEU A 144 26.56 23.44 4.55
C LEU A 144 27.81 22.56 4.33
N PRO A 145 27.84 21.72 3.28
CA PRO A 145 29.03 20.98 2.90
C PRO A 145 30.18 21.92 2.46
N GLY A 146 31.42 21.46 2.59
CA GLY A 146 32.59 22.24 2.19
C GLY A 146 32.85 22.30 0.68
N TYR A 147 32.23 21.41 -0.10
CA TYR A 147 32.34 21.39 -1.56
C TYR A 147 31.39 22.40 -2.20
N LEU A 148 31.92 23.25 -3.08
CA LEU A 148 31.26 24.47 -3.52
C LEU A 148 29.88 24.23 -4.16
N GLN A 149 29.80 23.39 -5.20
CA GLN A 149 28.57 23.17 -5.95
C GLN A 149 27.45 22.62 -5.05
N THR A 150 27.78 21.73 -4.12
CA THR A 150 26.81 21.20 -3.15
C THR A 150 26.40 22.27 -2.14
N ALA A 151 27.32 23.11 -1.65
CA ALA A 151 26.99 24.20 -0.73
C ALA A 151 26.01 25.20 -1.38
N VAL A 152 26.21 25.49 -2.67
CA VAL A 152 25.30 26.29 -3.50
C VAL A 152 23.92 25.63 -3.60
N ALA A 153 23.86 24.35 -4.00
CA ALA A 153 22.59 23.62 -4.07
C ALA A 153 21.85 23.57 -2.71
N CYS A 154 22.55 23.40 -1.60
CA CYS A 154 21.96 23.46 -0.26
C CYS A 154 21.35 24.82 0.06
N ILE A 155 22.06 25.94 -0.16
CA ILE A 155 21.54 27.27 0.18
C ILE A 155 20.41 27.69 -0.76
N GLU A 156 20.46 27.30 -2.03
CA GLU A 156 19.36 27.46 -3.00
C GLU A 156 18.09 26.75 -2.53
N ALA A 157 18.19 25.48 -2.08
CA ALA A 157 17.06 24.65 -1.65
C ALA A 157 16.19 25.30 -0.55
N ILE A 158 16.82 26.08 0.33
CA ILE A 158 16.17 26.72 1.47
C ILE A 158 15.93 28.21 1.27
N SER A 159 16.54 28.84 0.25
CA SER A 159 16.53 30.30 0.01
C SER A 159 15.14 30.93 0.07
N THR A 160 14.13 30.28 -0.51
CA THR A 160 12.72 30.72 -0.52
C THR A 160 12.04 30.69 0.86
N SER A 161 12.57 29.89 1.78
CA SER A 161 12.03 29.73 3.14
C SER A 161 12.73 30.64 4.17
N LEU A 162 13.96 31.10 3.90
CA LEU A 162 14.72 31.96 4.81
C LEU A 162 13.96 33.26 5.19
N PRO A 163 13.22 33.95 4.29
CA PRO A 163 12.36 35.08 4.65
C PRO A 163 11.29 34.78 5.70
N VAL A 164 10.69 33.59 5.63
CA VAL A 164 9.65 33.17 6.59
C VAL A 164 10.26 32.91 7.96
N VAL A 165 11.35 32.13 8.01
CA VAL A 165 12.01 31.74 9.27
C VAL A 165 12.63 32.96 9.97
N LEU A 166 13.36 33.82 9.23
CA LEU A 166 13.97 35.02 9.81
C LEU A 166 12.93 36.09 10.16
N GLY A 167 11.79 36.16 9.44
CA GLY A 167 10.67 37.02 9.81
C GLY A 167 10.04 36.62 11.14
N GLN A 168 9.86 35.32 11.36
CA GLN A 168 9.36 34.75 12.63
C GLN A 168 10.33 35.00 13.79
N LEU A 169 11.64 34.75 13.60
CA LEU A 169 12.65 34.95 14.67
C LEU A 169 12.83 36.41 15.11
N LYS A 170 12.45 37.39 14.28
CA LYS A 170 12.54 38.83 14.57
C LYS A 170 11.27 39.46 15.15
N ASP A 171 10.20 38.69 15.39
CA ASP A 171 8.88 39.20 15.78
C ASP A 171 8.29 40.22 14.76
N LYS A 172 8.64 40.10 13.47
CA LYS A 172 8.25 41.05 12.42
C LYS A 172 7.13 40.50 11.53
N GLU A 173 5.91 40.49 12.08
CA GLU A 173 4.67 40.11 11.35
C GLU A 173 4.53 40.71 9.95
N GLN A 174 5.01 41.95 9.74
CA GLN A 174 4.79 42.69 8.51
C GLN A 174 5.47 42.04 7.30
N VAL A 175 6.70 41.52 7.47
CA VAL A 175 7.43 40.78 6.43
C VAL A 175 6.77 39.43 6.15
N PHE A 176 6.27 38.76 7.20
CA PHE A 176 5.56 37.49 7.10
C PHE A 176 4.27 37.63 6.28
N LYS A 177 3.49 38.70 6.53
CA LYS A 177 2.25 39.00 5.79
C LYS A 177 2.54 39.31 4.31
N GLU A 178 3.45 40.22 4.00
CA GLU A 178 3.79 40.58 2.60
C GLU A 178 4.34 39.40 1.78
N THR A 179 5.14 38.51 2.39
CA THR A 179 5.70 37.33 1.72
C THR A 179 4.62 36.30 1.37
N ILE A 180 3.59 36.15 2.21
CA ILE A 180 2.48 35.21 1.96
C ILE A 180 1.54 35.74 0.87
N THR A 181 1.27 37.05 0.82
CA THR A 181 0.36 37.64 -0.19
C THR A 181 0.87 37.47 -1.64
N ARG A 182 2.16 37.23 -1.85
CA ARG A 182 2.74 36.95 -3.20
C ARG A 182 2.64 35.48 -3.65
N LYS A 183 2.02 34.57 -2.89
CA LYS A 183 1.93 33.13 -3.23
C LYS A 183 0.95 32.75 -4.36
N SER A 184 0.36 33.70 -5.08
CA SER A 184 -0.50 33.42 -6.24
C SER A 184 0.26 33.00 -7.50
N SER A 185 1.59 33.24 -7.59
CA SER A 185 2.39 33.02 -8.80
C SER A 185 3.67 32.18 -8.56
N LEU A 186 3.61 31.20 -7.67
CA LEU A 186 4.73 30.30 -7.32
C LEU A 186 4.34 28.82 -7.37
N LYS A 187 3.35 28.46 -8.22
CA LYS A 187 2.91 27.06 -8.37
C LYS A 187 3.94 26.20 -9.12
N ASP A 188 4.70 26.78 -10.04
CA ASP A 188 5.47 26.01 -11.02
C ASP A 188 6.79 25.44 -10.45
N ASP A 189 7.51 26.21 -9.63
CA ASP A 189 8.81 25.81 -9.06
C ASP A 189 8.72 24.66 -8.03
N LEU A 190 7.56 24.51 -7.36
CA LEU A 190 7.37 23.52 -6.30
C LEU A 190 7.00 22.12 -6.80
N ILE A 191 6.64 21.97 -8.07
CA ILE A 191 6.18 20.70 -8.66
C ILE A 191 7.30 19.65 -8.75
N ASN A 192 8.55 20.07 -8.86
CA ASN A 192 9.70 19.17 -9.08
C ASN A 192 10.20 18.40 -7.84
N PHE A 193 9.37 18.20 -6.81
CA PHE A 193 9.73 17.44 -5.60
C PHE A 193 9.50 15.91 -5.70
N ASN A 194 9.86 15.33 -6.84
CA ASN A 194 9.93 13.87 -7.00
C ASN A 194 11.02 13.26 -6.09
N LEU A 195 10.69 12.12 -5.48
CA LEU A 195 11.63 11.28 -4.71
C LEU A 195 12.46 10.41 -5.68
N PRO A 196 13.80 10.37 -5.57
CA PRO A 196 14.65 9.58 -6.45
C PRO A 196 14.67 8.09 -6.05
N PHE A 197 13.57 7.38 -6.31
CA PHE A 197 13.48 5.91 -6.22
C PHE A 197 12.80 5.28 -7.45
N THR A 198 13.00 5.86 -8.63
CA THR A 198 12.92 5.14 -9.91
C THR A 198 14.33 4.72 -10.33
N PRO A 199 14.60 3.43 -10.61
CA PRO A 199 15.90 3.01 -11.10
C PRO A 199 16.06 3.42 -12.57
N GLN A 200 16.72 4.56 -12.82
CA GLN A 200 17.25 4.82 -14.16
C GLN A 200 18.35 3.79 -14.45
N ALA A 201 18.14 2.95 -15.47
CA ALA A 201 19.17 2.05 -15.95
C ALA A 201 20.41 2.86 -16.38
N PRO A 202 21.64 2.42 -16.05
CA PRO A 202 22.83 3.16 -16.41
C PRO A 202 22.97 3.21 -17.93
N ALA A 203 23.02 4.40 -18.50
CA ALA A 203 23.28 4.59 -19.92
C ALA A 203 24.72 4.19 -20.25
N ILE A 204 24.94 2.92 -20.58
CA ILE A 204 26.22 2.39 -21.03
C ILE A 204 26.54 3.02 -22.39
N THR A 205 27.27 4.14 -22.36
CA THR A 205 27.89 4.70 -23.57
C THR A 205 28.98 3.74 -24.02
N LEU A 206 28.65 2.87 -24.98
CA LEU A 206 29.60 1.98 -25.62
C LEU A 206 30.64 2.80 -26.39
N GLN A 207 31.75 3.14 -25.74
CA GLN A 207 32.99 3.42 -26.47
C GLN A 207 33.36 2.14 -27.24
N VAL A 208 33.24 2.19 -28.56
CA VAL A 208 33.61 1.10 -29.47
C VAL A 208 35.14 1.00 -29.52
N GLY A 209 35.73 0.43 -28.47
CA GLY A 209 37.15 0.14 -28.33
C GLY A 209 37.52 -1.10 -29.14
N THR A 210 37.61 -0.97 -30.46
CA THR A 210 37.95 -2.07 -31.40
C THR A 210 39.39 -2.56 -31.24
N LYS A 211 39.63 -3.40 -30.23
CA LYS A 211 40.80 -4.30 -30.16
C LYS A 211 40.45 -5.66 -30.76
N ILE A 212 40.38 -5.72 -32.09
CA ILE A 212 40.47 -7.00 -32.81
C ILE A 212 41.96 -7.36 -32.91
N THR A 213 42.35 -8.47 -32.31
CA THR A 213 43.66 -9.08 -32.54
C THR A 213 43.60 -10.00 -33.76
N SER A 214 44.20 -9.58 -34.86
CA SER A 214 44.51 -10.45 -35.99
C SER A 214 45.95 -10.20 -36.47
N SER A 215 46.64 -11.27 -36.87
CA SER A 215 48.03 -11.25 -37.30
C SER A 215 48.18 -11.06 -38.81
N SER A 216 49.40 -10.71 -39.26
CA SER A 216 49.92 -10.89 -40.64
C SER A 216 49.03 -10.33 -41.77
N ASN A 217 49.31 -9.16 -42.35
CA ASN A 217 50.49 -8.98 -43.22
C ASN A 217 50.80 -7.49 -43.55
N GLN A 218 52.05 -7.24 -43.96
CA GLN A 218 52.51 -6.04 -44.69
C GLN A 218 52.29 -6.23 -46.23
N PRO A 219 52.54 -5.24 -47.15
CA PRO A 219 53.29 -3.97 -46.99
C PRO A 219 52.74 -2.71 -47.73
N ARG A 220 53.45 -1.55 -47.55
CA ARG A 220 53.46 -0.31 -48.40
C ARG A 220 52.16 0.53 -48.46
N SER A 221 52.18 1.85 -48.71
CA SER A 221 53.23 2.90 -48.61
C SER A 221 52.64 4.33 -48.71
N THR A 222 53.49 5.36 -48.45
CA THR A 222 53.46 6.74 -49.02
C THR A 222 52.31 7.75 -48.72
N ASN A 223 52.67 8.76 -47.90
CA ASN A 223 52.62 10.23 -48.14
C ASN A 223 51.30 11.05 -48.26
N GLY A 224 51.35 12.29 -47.76
CA GLY A 224 50.36 13.38 -47.92
C GLY A 224 49.37 13.50 -46.74
N SER A 225 49.25 14.58 -45.95
CA SER A 225 49.82 15.95 -45.91
C SER A 225 49.23 17.03 -46.84
N GLN A 226 48.10 17.59 -46.42
CA GLN A 226 47.58 18.98 -46.57
C GLN A 226 46.38 19.08 -45.59
N THR A 227 46.12 20.06 -44.70
CA THR A 227 46.37 21.52 -44.54
C THR A 227 45.43 22.45 -45.30
N LEU A 228 44.85 23.42 -44.57
CA LEU A 228 43.98 24.53 -45.02
C LEU A 228 42.51 24.11 -45.32
N ASP A 229 41.48 24.94 -45.09
CA ASP A 229 41.44 26.28 -44.46
C ASP A 229 40.14 26.53 -43.66
N SER A 230 39.86 27.80 -43.34
CA SER A 230 38.99 28.29 -42.27
C SER A 230 37.80 29.16 -42.77
N SER A 231 36.93 29.54 -41.82
CA SER A 231 35.86 30.58 -41.91
C SER A 231 34.55 30.22 -42.67
N SER A 232 33.41 30.94 -42.51
CA SER A 232 32.75 31.52 -41.31
C SER A 232 31.33 32.09 -41.65
N VAL A 233 30.51 32.37 -40.61
CA VAL A 233 29.33 33.30 -40.59
C VAL A 233 27.95 32.82 -41.13
N SER A 234 26.91 33.29 -40.43
CA SER A 234 25.43 33.14 -40.47
C SER A 234 24.71 33.39 -41.83
N SER A 235 23.38 33.20 -42.06
CA SER A 235 22.21 33.55 -41.20
C SER A 235 20.79 33.17 -41.72
N ALA A 236 19.85 32.89 -40.79
CA ALA A 236 18.41 33.33 -40.74
C ALA A 236 17.32 32.85 -41.77
N ILE A 237 16.05 33.23 -41.46
CA ILE A 237 14.78 33.17 -42.26
C ILE A 237 14.05 31.80 -42.29
N SER A 238 12.71 31.67 -42.39
CA SER A 238 11.55 32.25 -41.64
C SER A 238 10.25 31.44 -41.92
N THR A 239 9.14 31.71 -41.21
CA THR A 239 7.78 31.15 -41.45
C THR A 239 7.00 31.86 -42.56
N ASN A 240 5.96 31.24 -43.16
CA ASN A 240 4.78 31.93 -43.73
C ASN A 240 3.55 31.04 -44.08
N HIS A 241 2.38 31.65 -44.34
CA HIS A 241 1.05 31.06 -44.64
C HIS A 241 0.43 31.58 -45.96
N SER A 242 -0.38 30.78 -46.69
CA SER A 242 -1.29 31.18 -47.81
C SER A 242 -2.11 29.99 -48.40
N GLN A 243 -3.26 30.11 -49.10
CA GLN A 243 -4.49 30.92 -48.91
C GLN A 243 -5.67 30.49 -49.85
N ILE A 244 -6.90 30.36 -49.30
CA ILE A 244 -8.27 30.72 -49.79
C ILE A 244 -8.52 30.95 -51.33
N PRO A 245 -9.57 30.37 -51.96
CA PRO A 245 -10.85 31.09 -52.24
C PRO A 245 -12.18 30.26 -52.28
N THR A 246 -13.33 30.94 -52.47
CA THR A 246 -14.75 30.45 -52.35
C THR A 246 -15.73 31.12 -53.36
N SER A 247 -17.07 30.94 -53.20
CA SER A 247 -18.25 31.56 -53.90
C SER A 247 -18.84 30.74 -55.08
N LEU A 248 -20.14 30.76 -55.50
CA LEU A 248 -21.42 31.53 -55.31
C LEU A 248 -22.63 30.50 -55.34
N SER A 249 -23.97 30.68 -55.42
CA SER A 249 -25.06 31.72 -55.46
C SER A 249 -26.46 31.01 -55.49
N SER A 250 -27.68 31.56 -55.32
CA SER A 250 -28.28 32.47 -54.30
C SER A 250 -29.77 32.87 -54.62
N GLY A 251 -30.76 32.55 -53.77
CA GLY A 251 -32.17 33.07 -53.81
C GLY A 251 -33.30 32.04 -54.11
N LEU A 252 -34.61 32.30 -53.90
CA LEU A 252 -35.33 33.43 -53.26
C LEU A 252 -36.84 33.13 -52.98
N LEU A 253 -37.38 33.69 -51.89
CA LEU A 253 -38.78 34.16 -51.62
C LEU A 253 -40.02 33.24 -51.39
N SER A 254 -40.78 33.67 -50.36
CA SER A 254 -42.26 33.71 -50.18
C SER A 254 -43.01 32.56 -49.47
N THR A 255 -44.17 32.91 -48.91
CA THR A 255 -44.92 32.19 -47.87
C THR A 255 -46.41 32.12 -48.20
N ASP A 256 -47.08 31.00 -47.90
CA ASP A 256 -48.49 31.05 -47.46
C ASP A 256 -48.89 29.82 -46.62
N SER A 257 -50.14 29.74 -46.17
CA SER A 257 -50.49 29.15 -44.86
C SER A 257 -51.38 27.89 -44.85
N GLN A 258 -51.26 27.14 -43.75
CA GLN A 258 -52.21 26.18 -43.12
C GLN A 258 -52.26 24.67 -43.50
N ILE A 259 -51.90 23.87 -42.47
CA ILE A 259 -52.53 22.62 -41.98
C ILE A 259 -52.46 21.36 -42.86
N LEU A 260 -51.54 20.45 -42.51
CA LEU A 260 -51.83 19.14 -41.89
C LEU A 260 -50.57 18.61 -41.18
N GLU A 261 -50.70 17.68 -40.23
CA GLU A 261 -49.58 17.19 -39.39
C GLU A 261 -48.87 15.96 -40.01
N GLU A 262 -47.73 16.16 -40.67
CA GLU A 262 -46.82 15.07 -41.08
C GLU A 262 -45.35 15.42 -40.76
N ASN A 263 -44.86 14.98 -39.60
CA ASN A 263 -43.46 15.19 -39.17
C ASN A 263 -42.50 14.18 -39.85
N HIS A 264 -42.18 14.42 -41.13
CA HIS A 264 -41.07 13.73 -41.79
C HIS A 264 -39.72 14.28 -41.32
N ALA A 265 -38.97 13.47 -40.58
CA ALA A 265 -37.62 13.80 -40.12
C ALA A 265 -36.54 13.48 -41.19
N PRO A 266 -35.56 14.38 -41.40
CA PRO A 266 -34.28 13.99 -41.98
C PRO A 266 -33.05 14.59 -41.30
N VAL A 267 -32.12 13.70 -40.94
CA VAL A 267 -30.65 13.86 -40.93
C VAL A 267 -30.04 15.00 -40.10
N ASP A 268 -29.27 14.61 -39.08
CA ASP A 268 -28.08 15.35 -38.66
C ASP A 268 -26.89 14.38 -38.47
N ILE A 269 -25.70 14.82 -38.92
CA ILE A 269 -24.35 14.21 -38.91
C ILE A 269 -24.22 12.72 -38.47
N HIS A 270 -23.90 11.84 -39.42
CA HIS A 270 -23.41 10.48 -39.14
C HIS A 270 -21.89 10.44 -38.88
N HIS A 271 -21.50 9.93 -37.70
CA HIS A 271 -20.27 9.14 -37.55
C HIS A 271 -20.65 7.80 -36.91
N ALA A 272 -20.39 6.70 -37.63
CA ALA A 272 -20.90 5.39 -37.24
C ALA A 272 -20.09 4.76 -36.09
N PRO A 273 -20.73 4.12 -35.11
CA PRO A 273 -20.09 2.99 -34.44
C PRO A 273 -19.86 1.89 -35.48
N VAL A 274 -18.71 1.23 -35.43
CA VAL A 274 -18.43 0.07 -36.29
C VAL A 274 -19.03 -1.18 -35.63
N ASP A 275 -19.95 -1.84 -36.32
CA ASP A 275 -20.50 -3.12 -35.89
C ASP A 275 -19.42 -4.22 -35.92
N ILE A 276 -19.12 -4.80 -34.76
CA ILE A 276 -18.33 -6.03 -34.68
C ILE A 276 -19.31 -7.21 -34.77
N HIS A 277 -19.55 -7.67 -36.00
CA HIS A 277 -20.22 -8.95 -36.22
C HIS A 277 -19.27 -10.11 -35.89
N HIS A 278 -19.68 -10.98 -34.98
CA HIS A 278 -19.15 -12.35 -34.92
C HIS A 278 -20.30 -13.35 -35.14
N ALA A 279 -20.13 -14.17 -36.17
CA ALA A 279 -21.01 -15.29 -36.50
C ALA A 279 -20.86 -16.42 -35.44
N PRO A 280 -21.85 -17.32 -35.30
CA PRO A 280 -21.68 -18.52 -34.50
C PRO A 280 -20.53 -19.37 -35.05
N VAL A 281 -19.71 -19.91 -34.15
CA VAL A 281 -18.67 -20.90 -34.45
C VAL A 281 -19.01 -22.18 -33.69
N ASP A 282 -19.25 -23.27 -34.42
CA ASP A 282 -19.52 -24.58 -33.84
C ASP A 282 -18.29 -25.13 -33.09
N ILE A 283 -18.48 -25.53 -31.83
CA ILE A 283 -17.47 -26.26 -31.07
C ILE A 283 -17.78 -27.75 -31.14
N HIS A 284 -17.13 -28.44 -32.08
CA HIS A 284 -17.10 -29.90 -32.09
C HIS A 284 -16.16 -30.42 -31.00
N HIS A 285 -16.65 -31.37 -30.18
CA HIS A 285 -15.82 -32.13 -29.25
C HIS A 285 -15.96 -33.64 -29.53
N ALA A 286 -14.84 -34.26 -29.90
CA ALA A 286 -14.71 -35.71 -30.02
C ALA A 286 -14.57 -36.34 -28.62
N PRO A 287 -14.99 -37.61 -28.43
CA PRO A 287 -14.98 -38.25 -27.11
C PRO A 287 -13.56 -38.58 -26.63
N VAL A 288 -13.33 -38.39 -25.33
CA VAL A 288 -12.15 -38.88 -24.60
C VAL A 288 -12.62 -39.46 -23.27
N ASP A 289 -12.39 -40.76 -23.05
CA ASP A 289 -12.76 -41.45 -21.82
C ASP A 289 -11.95 -40.95 -20.61
N ILE A 290 -12.62 -40.76 -19.47
CA ILE A 290 -11.99 -40.56 -18.17
C ILE A 290 -12.67 -41.49 -17.15
N HIS A 291 -11.89 -42.39 -16.54
CA HIS A 291 -12.38 -43.35 -15.55
C HIS A 291 -12.08 -42.94 -14.10
N HIS A 292 -12.98 -43.40 -13.21
CA HIS A 292 -12.77 -43.79 -11.79
C HIS A 292 -13.09 -42.82 -10.63
N ALA A 293 -13.93 -43.40 -9.76
CA ALA A 293 -13.93 -43.36 -8.29
C ALA A 293 -14.70 -42.23 -7.57
N PRO A 294 -15.44 -42.57 -6.48
CA PRO A 294 -16.38 -41.65 -5.83
C PRO A 294 -15.77 -40.86 -4.66
N VAL A 295 -16.21 -39.60 -4.52
CA VAL A 295 -16.10 -38.79 -3.29
C VAL A 295 -17.36 -37.93 -3.19
N ASP A 296 -18.03 -37.93 -2.04
CA ASP A 296 -19.26 -37.16 -1.83
C ASP A 296 -19.02 -35.65 -1.85
N ILE A 297 -19.91 -34.90 -2.51
CA ILE A 297 -19.97 -33.43 -2.45
C ILE A 297 -21.40 -33.00 -2.10
N HIS A 298 -21.61 -32.54 -0.86
CA HIS A 298 -22.86 -31.91 -0.47
C HIS A 298 -22.92 -30.47 -0.99
N HIS A 299 -23.92 -30.16 -1.83
CA HIS A 299 -24.25 -28.79 -2.22
C HIS A 299 -25.50 -28.30 -1.46
N THR A 300 -25.34 -27.24 -0.68
CA THR A 300 -26.46 -26.39 -0.23
C THR A 300 -26.79 -25.33 -1.31
N PRO A 301 -28.02 -24.82 -1.39
CA PRO A 301 -28.47 -24.02 -2.53
C PRO A 301 -27.70 -22.71 -2.74
N VAL A 302 -27.61 -22.29 -3.99
CA VAL A 302 -27.18 -20.96 -4.42
C VAL A 302 -28.29 -20.38 -5.30
N ASP A 303 -28.88 -19.26 -4.87
CA ASP A 303 -29.78 -18.49 -5.73
C ASP A 303 -28.97 -17.86 -6.89
N MET A 304 -29.42 -18.09 -8.12
CA MET A 304 -28.92 -17.38 -9.31
C MET A 304 -30.06 -16.59 -9.95
N HIS A 305 -29.89 -15.27 -10.06
CA HIS A 305 -30.79 -14.43 -10.84
C HIS A 305 -30.48 -14.59 -12.33
N HIS A 306 -31.41 -15.18 -13.08
CA HIS A 306 -31.27 -15.35 -14.53
C HIS A 306 -31.72 -14.10 -15.31
N THR A 307 -30.94 -13.73 -16.32
CA THR A 307 -31.47 -13.15 -17.56
C THR A 307 -31.67 -14.29 -18.57
N PRO A 308 -32.71 -14.25 -19.43
CA PRO A 308 -33.06 -15.39 -20.27
C PRO A 308 -32.09 -15.58 -21.44
N VAL A 309 -31.56 -16.80 -21.56
CA VAL A 309 -30.90 -17.35 -22.75
C VAL A 309 -31.41 -18.76 -22.93
N ASP A 310 -31.89 -19.10 -24.13
CA ASP A 310 -32.44 -20.41 -24.44
C ASP A 310 -31.32 -21.45 -24.67
N MET A 311 -31.53 -22.69 -24.23
CA MET A 311 -30.64 -23.82 -24.54
C MET A 311 -31.45 -25.08 -24.81
N HIS A 312 -31.22 -25.70 -25.97
CA HIS A 312 -31.78 -27.01 -26.31
C HIS A 312 -30.75 -28.11 -26.04
N HIS A 313 -31.16 -29.18 -25.36
CA HIS A 313 -30.34 -30.38 -25.15
C HIS A 313 -30.71 -31.49 -26.14
N THR A 314 -29.69 -32.19 -26.63
CA THR A 314 -29.80 -33.52 -27.27
C THR A 314 -29.18 -34.58 -26.35
N PRO A 315 -29.65 -35.85 -26.41
CA PRO A 315 -29.39 -36.82 -25.36
C PRO A 315 -28.03 -37.52 -25.48
N VAL A 316 -27.49 -37.93 -24.32
CA VAL A 316 -26.41 -38.92 -24.19
C VAL A 316 -26.86 -39.93 -23.14
N ASP A 317 -26.79 -41.22 -23.47
CA ASP A 317 -27.20 -42.31 -22.56
C ASP A 317 -26.24 -42.43 -21.37
N ILE A 318 -26.80 -42.51 -20.15
CA ILE A 318 -26.08 -42.89 -18.94
C ILE A 318 -26.72 -44.15 -18.37
N HIS A 319 -25.99 -45.26 -18.38
CA HIS A 319 -26.44 -46.51 -17.76
C HIS A 319 -26.42 -46.40 -16.24
N HIS A 320 -27.60 -46.32 -15.62
CA HIS A 320 -27.75 -46.34 -14.16
C HIS A 320 -27.58 -47.75 -13.58
N ALA A 321 -26.83 -47.84 -12.48
CA ALA A 321 -27.02 -48.86 -11.43
C ALA A 321 -27.52 -48.13 -10.16
N PRO A 322 -28.44 -48.71 -9.36
CA PRO A 322 -29.35 -47.91 -8.54
C PRO A 322 -28.95 -47.72 -7.07
N VAL A 323 -29.17 -46.50 -6.55
CA VAL A 323 -29.72 -46.21 -5.20
C VAL A 323 -30.56 -44.93 -5.30
N ASP A 324 -31.73 -44.88 -4.66
CA ASP A 324 -32.71 -43.79 -4.75
C ASP A 324 -32.43 -42.57 -3.85
N ILE A 325 -32.83 -41.37 -4.31
CA ILE A 325 -33.31 -40.26 -3.47
C ILE A 325 -34.53 -39.62 -4.17
N HIS A 326 -35.62 -39.39 -3.42
CA HIS A 326 -36.88 -38.84 -3.95
C HIS A 326 -37.00 -37.31 -3.84
N HIS A 327 -37.73 -36.68 -4.77
CA HIS A 327 -38.23 -35.30 -4.65
C HIS A 327 -39.70 -35.18 -5.09
N ALA A 328 -40.43 -34.20 -4.52
CA ALA A 328 -41.80 -33.82 -4.89
C ALA A 328 -42.04 -32.30 -4.60
N PRO A 329 -42.96 -31.58 -5.31
CA PRO A 329 -42.66 -30.20 -5.75
C PRO A 329 -43.82 -29.12 -5.71
N VAL A 330 -43.53 -27.89 -6.21
CA VAL A 330 -44.47 -26.80 -6.68
C VAL A 330 -45.26 -26.03 -5.58
N ASP A 331 -45.64 -24.74 -5.66
CA ASP A 331 -45.70 -23.67 -6.72
C ASP A 331 -44.87 -22.39 -6.31
N ILE A 332 -45.06 -21.06 -6.56
CA ILE A 332 -46.13 -20.12 -7.03
C ILE A 332 -45.54 -18.96 -7.91
N HIS A 333 -46.35 -18.36 -8.80
CA HIS A 333 -46.04 -17.30 -9.80
C HIS A 333 -46.03 -15.81 -9.33
N HIS A 334 -45.67 -14.88 -10.25
CA HIS A 334 -45.74 -13.40 -10.15
C HIS A 334 -46.77 -12.74 -11.10
N ALA A 335 -47.27 -11.53 -10.75
CA ALA A 335 -47.87 -10.54 -11.68
C ALA A 335 -47.81 -9.08 -11.12
N PRO A 336 -47.77 -8.00 -11.95
CA PRO A 336 -47.57 -6.60 -11.50
C PRO A 336 -48.80 -5.67 -11.64
N VAL A 337 -48.82 -4.54 -10.90
CA VAL A 337 -49.79 -3.41 -11.05
C VAL A 337 -49.12 -2.06 -10.66
N ASP A 338 -49.50 -0.97 -11.33
CA ASP A 338 -49.01 0.42 -11.12
C ASP A 338 -49.51 1.11 -9.83
N ILE A 339 -48.85 2.22 -9.45
CA ILE A 339 -49.33 3.18 -8.43
C ILE A 339 -49.19 4.61 -8.96
N HIS A 340 -50.30 5.36 -8.99
CA HIS A 340 -50.31 6.81 -9.22
C HIS A 340 -50.14 7.60 -7.92
N HIS A 341 -49.57 8.82 -7.99
CA HIS A 341 -49.56 9.77 -6.88
C HIS A 341 -50.78 10.69 -6.87
N ALA A 342 -51.36 10.91 -5.69
CA ALA A 342 -52.28 12.00 -5.38
C ALA A 342 -51.98 12.56 -3.97
N PRO A 343 -52.02 13.89 -3.74
CA PRO A 343 -51.70 14.50 -2.45
C PRO A 343 -52.95 14.67 -1.56
N VAL A 344 -52.79 14.49 -0.24
CA VAL A 344 -53.78 14.84 0.80
C VAL A 344 -53.03 15.35 2.05
N ASP A 345 -53.65 16.28 2.78
CA ASP A 345 -53.03 17.14 3.79
C ASP A 345 -52.55 16.49 5.10
N MET A 346 -51.63 17.18 5.77
CA MET A 346 -51.33 16.98 7.20
C MET A 346 -52.22 17.90 8.06
N HIS A 347 -52.91 17.34 9.05
CA HIS A 347 -53.52 18.13 10.12
C HIS A 347 -52.59 18.23 11.33
N HIS A 348 -52.27 19.46 11.75
CA HIS A 348 -51.75 19.76 13.07
C HIS A 348 -52.88 20.18 14.02
N THR A 349 -52.89 19.62 15.22
CA THR A 349 -53.53 20.21 16.39
C THR A 349 -52.57 20.14 17.58
N GLU A 350 -52.45 21.25 18.30
CA GLU A 350 -51.63 21.40 19.50
C GLU A 350 -52.40 20.87 20.73
N PHE A 351 -51.70 20.46 21.79
CA PHE A 351 -52.17 20.67 23.17
C PHE A 351 -51.02 20.61 24.19
N ASP A 352 -51.22 21.29 25.32
CA ASP A 352 -50.20 21.74 26.27
C ASP A 352 -49.52 20.69 27.16
N ILE A 353 -48.34 21.08 27.67
CA ILE A 353 -47.72 20.53 28.88
C ILE A 353 -47.98 21.52 30.02
N ASN A 354 -48.60 21.08 31.12
CA ASN A 354 -48.63 21.81 32.39
C ASN A 354 -48.21 20.91 33.56
N GLN A 355 -47.62 21.52 34.60
CA GLN A 355 -47.08 20.84 35.78
C GLN A 355 -47.95 21.11 37.01
N GLU A 356 -48.08 20.10 37.89
CA GLU A 356 -48.15 20.16 39.36
C GLU A 356 -48.17 18.68 39.82
N GLN A 357 -47.14 18.14 40.48
CA GLN A 357 -46.65 18.32 41.86
C GLN A 357 -47.46 17.56 42.93
N ASP A 358 -46.68 17.07 43.92
CA ASP A 358 -47.07 16.41 45.18
C ASP A 358 -47.81 15.04 45.16
N ALA A 359 -47.69 14.17 46.19
CA ALA A 359 -46.58 13.91 47.11
C ALA A 359 -46.79 12.59 47.92
N HIS A 360 -45.74 12.15 48.62
CA HIS A 360 -45.74 11.35 49.87
C HIS A 360 -46.15 9.85 49.91
N HIS A 361 -45.23 9.07 50.52
CA HIS A 361 -45.41 7.89 51.40
C HIS A 361 -46.11 6.61 50.89
N VAL A 362 -45.91 5.40 51.43
CA VAL A 362 -44.79 4.64 52.08
C VAL A 362 -45.42 3.37 52.68
N SER A 363 -44.68 2.27 52.77
CA SER A 363 -45.08 0.99 53.44
C SER A 363 -46.23 0.21 52.74
N GLU A 364 -46.42 -1.10 52.93
CA GLU A 364 -45.75 -2.04 53.84
C GLU A 364 -45.61 -3.48 53.25
N ASN A 365 -44.94 -4.38 53.97
CA ASN A 365 -44.92 -5.83 53.70
C ASN A 365 -46.17 -6.51 54.29
N ILE A 366 -46.44 -7.78 53.89
CA ILE A 366 -46.92 -8.93 54.70
C ILE A 366 -47.26 -10.07 53.71
N HIS A 367 -46.48 -11.15 53.64
CA HIS A 367 -46.47 -12.34 54.52
C HIS A 367 -47.71 -13.25 54.40
N HIS A 368 -47.53 -14.46 53.84
CA HIS A 368 -47.91 -15.79 54.37
C HIS A 368 -47.71 -16.86 53.26
N ALA A 369 -47.72 -18.17 53.50
CA ALA A 369 -46.83 -19.01 54.32
C ALA A 369 -47.38 -20.46 54.34
N SER A 370 -46.71 -21.38 53.62
CA SER A 370 -46.63 -22.84 53.89
C SER A 370 -47.87 -23.76 53.76
N SER A 371 -47.59 -25.09 53.74
CA SER A 371 -48.52 -26.26 53.78
C SER A 371 -49.28 -26.57 52.46
N LEU A 372 -49.52 -27.81 51.98
CA LEU A 372 -49.05 -29.20 52.23
C LEU A 372 -48.90 -29.89 50.82
N ASN A 373 -48.14 -30.96 50.52
CA ASN A 373 -47.51 -32.11 51.19
C ASN A 373 -48.23 -33.48 51.04
N SER A 374 -47.74 -34.30 50.09
CA SER A 374 -47.93 -35.78 49.93
C SER A 374 -46.91 -36.27 48.88
N ASN A 375 -45.97 -37.22 49.09
CA ASN A 375 -46.04 -38.64 49.54
C ASN A 375 -46.88 -39.53 48.60
N SER A 376 -46.44 -40.73 48.18
CA SER A 376 -45.12 -41.41 48.18
C SER A 376 -45.10 -42.46 47.03
N ASP A 377 -44.33 -43.55 46.89
CA ASP A 377 -43.43 -44.37 47.74
C ASP A 377 -42.55 -45.31 46.86
N THR A 378 -41.93 -46.35 47.44
CA THR A 378 -41.23 -47.53 46.79
C THR A 378 -39.89 -47.23 46.08
N HIS A 379 -38.72 -47.70 46.55
CA HIS A 379 -38.16 -49.07 46.71
C HIS A 379 -37.42 -49.63 45.47
N TYR A 380 -36.08 -49.66 45.49
CA TYR A 380 -35.29 -50.84 45.91
C TYR A 380 -33.81 -50.45 46.10
N ASP A 381 -33.01 -51.30 46.77
CA ASP A 381 -31.69 -50.95 47.32
C ASP A 381 -30.64 -52.09 47.20
N ALA A 382 -29.35 -51.70 47.16
CA ALA A 382 -28.13 -52.52 47.31
C ALA A 382 -27.86 -53.64 46.26
N GLN A 383 -26.68 -54.26 46.14
CA GLN A 383 -25.33 -54.07 46.75
C GLN A 383 -24.32 -53.72 45.61
N SER A 384 -22.98 -53.92 45.58
CA SER A 384 -21.86 -54.39 46.43
C SER A 384 -20.53 -53.95 45.73
N GLU A 385 -19.31 -53.91 46.29
CA GLU A 385 -18.80 -54.09 47.67
C GLU A 385 -17.44 -53.38 47.89
N ASP A 386 -17.10 -53.18 49.16
CA ASP A 386 -15.82 -52.88 49.83
C ASP A 386 -14.48 -52.90 49.07
N ASN A 387 -13.63 -51.89 49.32
CA ASN A 387 -12.65 -51.87 50.44
C ASN A 387 -11.96 -50.48 50.53
N ARG A 388 -12.09 -49.70 51.62
CA ARG A 388 -11.48 -49.80 52.97
C ARG A 388 -9.98 -49.39 53.08
N SER A 389 -9.76 -48.23 53.72
CA SER A 389 -8.72 -47.91 54.74
C SER A 389 -7.21 -48.02 54.42
N SER A 390 -6.29 -47.27 55.06
CA SER A 390 -6.36 -45.95 55.74
C SER A 390 -4.96 -45.48 56.20
N ASN A 391 -4.77 -44.17 56.30
CA ASN A 391 -3.99 -43.48 57.36
C ASN A 391 -2.44 -43.57 57.51
N LEU A 392 -1.86 -42.36 57.62
CA LEU A 392 -0.80 -41.90 58.57
C LEU A 392 0.73 -42.07 58.28
N ILE A 393 1.40 -40.91 58.33
CA ILE A 393 2.75 -40.61 58.89
C ILE A 393 3.99 -41.26 58.23
N SER A 394 4.85 -40.43 57.62
CA SER A 394 6.14 -40.00 58.25
C SER A 394 6.86 -38.90 57.42
N LYS A 395 7.96 -38.35 57.96
CA LYS A 395 8.90 -37.43 57.30
C LYS A 395 10.32 -38.05 57.22
N ASN A 396 11.21 -37.29 56.57
CA ASN A 396 12.64 -37.07 56.86
C ASN A 396 13.71 -37.79 56.01
N ASP A 397 14.67 -36.95 55.58
CA ASP A 397 16.13 -37.18 55.47
C ASP A 397 16.74 -38.08 54.36
N LEU A 398 17.90 -37.78 53.74
CA LEU A 398 18.68 -36.52 53.53
C LEU A 398 19.86 -36.76 52.53
N LEU A 399 20.44 -35.70 51.94
CA LEU A 399 21.76 -35.62 51.23
C LEU A 399 21.89 -36.42 49.89
N GLN A 400 22.83 -36.17 48.96
CA GLN A 400 23.99 -35.24 48.82
C GLN A 400 23.85 -34.45 47.49
N ILE A 401 24.08 -33.13 47.41
CA ILE A 401 25.37 -32.39 47.28
C ILE A 401 26.22 -32.77 46.05
N ASN A 402 26.23 -31.91 45.01
CA ASN A 402 27.47 -31.25 44.56
C ASN A 402 27.21 -30.00 43.69
N GLN A 403 28.22 -29.12 43.56
CA GLN A 403 28.11 -27.77 42.95
C GLN A 403 28.93 -27.64 41.66
N VAL A 404 28.44 -26.84 40.70
CA VAL A 404 29.26 -25.89 39.90
C VAL A 404 28.43 -24.63 39.64
N GLN A 405 29.03 -23.44 39.74
CA GLN A 405 28.38 -22.16 39.46
C GLN A 405 28.51 -21.77 37.97
N VAL A 406 27.48 -21.12 37.41
CA VAL A 406 27.65 -20.06 36.39
C VAL A 406 26.81 -18.86 36.83
N VAL A 407 27.39 -17.66 36.71
CA VAL A 407 26.81 -16.42 37.25
C VAL A 407 25.79 -15.82 36.27
N SER A 408 24.63 -15.41 36.78
CA SER A 408 23.74 -14.47 36.09
C SER A 408 23.34 -13.33 37.03
N SER A 409 23.59 -12.09 36.60
CA SER A 409 23.42 -10.89 37.42
C SER A 409 22.23 -10.06 36.96
N PHE A 410 21.33 -9.74 37.89
CA PHE A 410 20.41 -8.60 37.92
C PHE A 410 19.66 -8.18 36.63
N ALA A 411 18.37 -8.48 36.62
CA ALA A 411 17.35 -7.52 36.18
C ALA A 411 16.13 -7.68 37.10
N GLU A 412 15.86 -6.67 37.94
CA GLU A 412 14.82 -6.74 38.97
C GLU A 412 13.42 -6.44 38.40
N ASN A 413 12.38 -6.97 39.05
CA ASN A 413 11.00 -6.91 38.57
C ASN A 413 10.11 -6.17 39.61
N PRO A 414 9.92 -4.84 39.48
CA PRO A 414 9.57 -3.98 40.62
C PRO A 414 8.06 -3.76 40.82
N PHE A 415 7.28 -4.83 41.03
CA PHE A 415 5.87 -4.71 41.44
C PHE A 415 5.43 -5.83 42.39
N GLN A 416 5.65 -5.64 43.68
CA GLN A 416 5.04 -6.46 44.74
C GLN A 416 4.83 -5.64 46.03
N GLU A 417 3.84 -4.74 46.04
CA GLU A 417 3.39 -4.07 47.27
C GLU A 417 2.28 -4.88 47.95
N ASN A 418 2.46 -5.14 49.25
CA ASN A 418 1.49 -5.83 50.08
C ASN A 418 0.45 -4.85 50.63
N PHE A 419 -0.83 -5.02 50.28
CA PHE A 419 -1.93 -4.32 50.95
C PHE A 419 -2.45 -5.15 52.13
N SER A 420 -2.05 -4.77 53.35
CA SER A 420 -2.66 -5.26 54.59
C SER A 420 -4.06 -4.66 54.79
N ASP A 421 -4.96 -5.45 55.38
CA ASP A 421 -6.38 -5.10 55.51
C ASP A 421 -6.66 -3.96 56.50
N SER A 422 -7.71 -3.18 56.23
CA SER A 422 -8.37 -2.31 57.22
C SER A 422 -9.88 -2.33 56.95
N GLY A 423 -10.61 -2.99 57.85
CA GLY A 423 -11.94 -3.53 57.54
C GLY A 423 -13.04 -2.48 57.37
N VAL A 424 -13.70 -2.49 56.21
CA VAL A 424 -15.03 -1.92 56.01
C VAL A 424 -15.94 -2.97 55.36
N SER A 425 -16.97 -3.41 56.09
CA SER A 425 -17.91 -4.42 55.62
C SER A 425 -19.03 -3.82 54.77
N ALA A 426 -18.91 -3.93 53.45
CA ALA A 426 -20.01 -3.69 52.51
C ALA A 426 -19.85 -4.52 51.23
N LYS A 427 -20.90 -5.25 50.83
CA LYS A 427 -20.92 -6.11 49.63
C LYS A 427 -21.14 -5.31 48.33
N THR A 428 -20.32 -4.29 48.07
CA THR A 428 -20.31 -3.60 46.78
C THR A 428 -19.61 -4.46 45.74
N ALA A 429 -20.20 -4.65 44.55
CA ALA A 429 -19.57 -5.39 43.46
C ALA A 429 -18.23 -4.73 43.05
N ARG A 430 -17.10 -5.35 43.38
CA ARG A 430 -15.74 -4.82 43.22
C ARG A 430 -15.25 -4.84 41.76
N ARG A 431 -15.95 -4.15 40.87
CA ARG A 431 -15.50 -3.87 39.49
C ARG A 431 -14.16 -3.15 39.50
N ALA A 432 -13.21 -3.63 38.71
CA ALA A 432 -11.94 -2.94 38.49
C ALA A 432 -12.20 -1.55 37.90
N ARG A 433 -11.82 -0.49 38.64
CA ARG A 433 -11.97 0.90 38.20
C ARG A 433 -10.76 1.43 37.42
N VAL A 434 -9.66 0.67 37.43
CA VAL A 434 -8.40 0.97 36.75
C VAL A 434 -8.06 -0.23 35.86
N TYR A 435 -7.61 0.03 34.62
CA TYR A 435 -7.08 -1.04 33.76
C TYR A 435 -5.76 -1.56 34.36
N PRO A 436 -5.59 -2.88 34.59
CA PRO A 436 -4.31 -3.45 35.04
C PRO A 436 -3.22 -3.38 33.96
N TYR A 437 -3.55 -2.94 32.75
CA TYR A 437 -2.64 -2.74 31.64
C TYR A 437 -2.66 -1.27 31.20
N PRO A 438 -1.55 -0.52 31.33
CA PRO A 438 -1.49 0.85 30.81
C PRO A 438 -1.59 0.84 29.28
N PRO A 439 -2.23 1.86 28.66
CA PRO A 439 -2.31 1.96 27.21
C PRO A 439 -0.93 2.27 26.61
N VAL A 440 -0.47 1.44 25.67
CA VAL A 440 0.70 1.74 24.83
C VAL A 440 0.29 2.59 23.63
N SER A 441 1.22 3.37 23.04
CA SER A 441 0.94 4.04 21.76
C SER A 441 0.71 3.02 20.64
N LEU A 442 0.06 3.46 19.55
CA LEU A 442 -0.20 2.60 18.39
C LEU A 442 1.10 2.11 17.74
N GLU A 443 2.13 2.94 17.74
CA GLU A 443 3.47 2.68 17.20
C GLU A 443 4.19 1.64 18.07
N LYS A 444 4.08 1.76 19.41
CA LYS A 444 4.63 0.76 20.34
C LYS A 444 3.87 -0.57 20.25
N ALA A 445 2.55 -0.55 20.08
CA ALA A 445 1.75 -1.76 19.84
C ALA A 445 2.17 -2.46 18.54
N PHE A 446 2.27 -1.70 17.44
CA PHE A 446 2.71 -2.18 16.12
C PHE A 446 4.14 -2.74 16.17
N GLY A 447 5.08 -2.02 16.80
CA GLY A 447 6.45 -2.48 17.00
C GLY A 447 6.56 -3.77 17.82
N LEU A 448 5.78 -3.91 18.89
CA LEU A 448 5.73 -5.15 19.69
C LEU A 448 5.15 -6.33 18.89
N VAL A 449 4.09 -6.11 18.10
CA VAL A 449 3.56 -7.13 17.19
C VAL A 449 4.64 -7.58 16.21
N LEU A 450 5.25 -6.65 15.47
CA LEU A 450 6.26 -6.99 14.47
C LEU A 450 7.53 -7.60 15.08
N TYR A 451 7.95 -7.22 16.28
CA TYR A 451 9.12 -7.80 16.97
C TYR A 451 8.88 -9.26 17.37
N HIS A 452 7.68 -9.59 17.85
CA HIS A 452 7.38 -10.97 18.23
C HIS A 452 7.06 -11.88 17.03
N THR A 453 6.60 -11.32 15.91
CA THR A 453 6.30 -12.04 14.67
C THR A 453 7.53 -12.43 13.88
N VAL A 454 7.64 -13.73 13.55
CA VAL A 454 8.69 -14.35 12.74
C VAL A 454 8.01 -15.03 11.54
N PRO A 455 8.53 -14.95 10.31
CA PRO A 455 7.96 -15.66 9.16
C PRO A 455 7.80 -17.17 9.39
N THR A 456 6.84 -17.78 8.69
CA THR A 456 6.60 -19.22 8.70
C THR A 456 7.75 -20.00 8.03
N SER A 457 7.74 -21.34 8.15
CA SER A 457 8.67 -22.19 7.41
C SER A 457 8.47 -22.06 5.90
N ILE A 458 9.57 -22.02 5.15
CA ILE A 458 9.57 -22.13 3.69
C ILE A 458 9.10 -23.53 3.27
N THR A 459 8.45 -23.62 2.11
CA THR A 459 8.06 -24.86 1.43
C THR A 459 8.12 -24.65 -0.09
N THR A 460 8.29 -25.71 -0.86
CA THR A 460 8.06 -25.65 -2.32
C THR A 460 6.60 -25.92 -2.62
N THR A 461 6.01 -25.18 -3.58
CA THR A 461 4.68 -25.46 -4.13
C THR A 461 4.71 -25.42 -5.67
N LYS A 462 3.71 -26.02 -6.32
CA LYS A 462 3.52 -25.93 -7.78
C LYS A 462 2.97 -24.54 -8.12
N VAL A 463 3.35 -23.97 -9.27
CA VAL A 463 2.94 -22.60 -9.64
C VAL A 463 1.42 -22.44 -9.73
N LYS A 464 0.67 -23.43 -10.25
CA LYS A 464 -0.81 -23.40 -10.25
C LYS A 464 -1.43 -23.34 -8.84
N ASP A 465 -0.71 -23.82 -7.84
CA ASP A 465 -1.13 -23.92 -6.43
C ASP A 465 -0.47 -22.81 -5.57
N ALA A 466 0.15 -21.81 -6.21
CA ALA A 466 0.95 -20.76 -5.57
C ALA A 466 0.23 -19.41 -5.42
N LEU A 467 -1.05 -19.30 -5.78
CA LEU A 467 -1.80 -18.06 -5.64
C LEU A 467 -1.83 -17.60 -4.18
N TYR A 468 -1.66 -16.30 -3.95
CA TYR A 468 -1.53 -15.64 -2.64
C TYR A 468 -0.28 -15.99 -1.80
N TYR A 469 0.49 -17.00 -2.16
CA TYR A 469 1.77 -17.27 -1.50
C TYR A 469 2.77 -16.14 -1.76
N THR A 470 3.79 -16.06 -0.90
CA THR A 470 4.91 -15.11 -1.07
C THR A 470 6.18 -15.88 -1.33
N LEU A 471 6.92 -15.49 -2.36
CA LEU A 471 8.19 -16.13 -2.73
C LEU A 471 9.20 -16.05 -1.58
N ALA A 472 9.90 -17.15 -1.33
CA ALA A 472 10.98 -17.21 -0.34
C ALA A 472 12.33 -16.81 -0.92
N GLU A 473 12.52 -17.03 -2.22
CA GLU A 473 13.77 -16.84 -2.98
C GLU A 473 13.47 -16.05 -4.26
N ASP A 474 14.52 -15.51 -4.90
CA ASP A 474 14.42 -14.86 -6.20
C ASP A 474 14.15 -15.93 -7.29
N VAL A 475 13.21 -15.67 -8.20
CA VAL A 475 12.82 -16.62 -9.26
C VAL A 475 13.17 -16.07 -10.64
N THR A 476 13.99 -16.84 -11.37
CA THR A 476 14.49 -16.49 -12.72
C THR A 476 13.83 -17.31 -13.82
N SER A 477 13.78 -16.77 -15.04
CA SER A 477 13.25 -17.48 -16.21
C SER A 477 14.12 -18.66 -16.63
N LYS A 478 13.50 -19.80 -16.96
CA LYS A 478 14.22 -21.01 -17.39
C LYS A 478 14.46 -21.08 -18.90
N GLN A 479 13.76 -20.25 -19.66
CA GLN A 479 13.80 -20.17 -21.12
C GLN A 479 13.66 -18.71 -21.58
N SER A 480 14.03 -18.44 -22.83
CA SER A 480 13.73 -17.16 -23.46
C SER A 480 12.27 -17.14 -23.93
N ILE A 481 11.64 -15.97 -23.93
CA ILE A 481 10.27 -15.75 -24.44
C ILE A 481 10.31 -14.66 -25.53
N PRO A 482 10.00 -15.00 -26.79
CA PRO A 482 9.83 -16.35 -27.34
C PRO A 482 11.17 -17.14 -27.35
N VAL A 483 11.12 -18.45 -27.55
CA VAL A 483 12.32 -19.33 -27.57
C VAL A 483 13.07 -19.25 -28.91
N LEU A 484 12.33 -19.07 -30.00
CA LEU A 484 12.79 -18.86 -31.37
C LEU A 484 12.16 -17.56 -31.89
N PRO A 485 12.61 -16.98 -33.02
CA PRO A 485 11.98 -15.77 -33.55
C PRO A 485 10.54 -16.09 -33.98
N THR A 486 9.57 -15.23 -33.69
CA THR A 486 8.17 -15.44 -34.09
C THR A 486 7.57 -14.22 -34.79
N SER A 487 6.54 -14.43 -35.62
CA SER A 487 5.84 -13.30 -36.26
C SER A 487 5.04 -12.48 -35.25
N ILE A 488 5.00 -11.16 -35.45
CA ILE A 488 4.10 -10.23 -34.75
C ILE A 488 2.70 -10.21 -35.37
N LEU A 489 2.57 -10.59 -36.65
CA LEU A 489 1.39 -10.35 -37.50
C LEU A 489 1.03 -11.58 -38.36
N ASP A 490 -0.18 -11.60 -38.92
CA ASP A 490 -0.57 -12.56 -39.95
C ASP A 490 -0.06 -12.10 -41.32
N GLY A 491 0.57 -12.99 -42.09
CA GLY A 491 1.12 -12.66 -43.41
C GLY A 491 2.22 -13.61 -43.87
N TYR A 492 3.37 -13.06 -44.24
CA TYR A 492 4.42 -13.78 -44.97
C TYR A 492 5.82 -13.51 -44.42
N ALA A 493 6.52 -14.58 -44.05
CA ALA A 493 7.93 -14.57 -43.73
C ALA A 493 8.76 -14.45 -45.01
N VAL A 494 9.56 -13.39 -45.11
CA VAL A 494 10.34 -13.03 -46.31
C VAL A 494 11.81 -12.81 -45.99
N ILE A 495 12.62 -12.70 -47.05
CA ILE A 495 13.92 -12.05 -47.00
C ILE A 495 13.70 -10.57 -47.35
N ALA A 496 14.02 -9.67 -46.43
CA ALA A 496 13.78 -8.22 -46.55
C ALA A 496 14.46 -7.53 -47.75
N PHE A 497 15.39 -8.21 -48.44
CA PHE A 497 16.05 -7.71 -49.65
C PHE A 497 15.33 -8.11 -50.96
N ASP A 498 14.39 -9.06 -50.90
CA ASP A 498 13.63 -9.54 -52.06
C ASP A 498 12.30 -8.77 -52.23
N VAL A 499 12.02 -7.78 -51.38
CA VAL A 499 10.78 -7.00 -51.33
C VAL A 499 11.04 -5.49 -51.44
N PRO A 500 10.15 -4.69 -52.06
CA PRO A 500 8.91 -5.10 -52.73
C PRO A 500 9.17 -5.85 -54.04
N GLY A 501 8.30 -6.81 -54.36
CA GLY A 501 8.51 -7.75 -55.48
C GLY A 501 7.53 -8.92 -55.50
N ASP A 502 7.66 -9.78 -56.50
CA ASP A 502 6.86 -10.99 -56.67
C ASP A 502 7.61 -12.19 -56.08
N LEU A 503 6.96 -12.96 -55.20
CA LEU A 503 7.55 -14.08 -54.45
C LEU A 503 6.75 -15.38 -54.64
N GLU A 504 7.47 -16.50 -54.75
CA GLU A 504 6.88 -17.85 -54.71
C GLU A 504 6.51 -18.21 -53.27
N VAL A 505 5.26 -18.61 -53.03
CA VAL A 505 4.79 -19.07 -51.72
C VAL A 505 5.11 -20.55 -51.56
N ILE A 506 5.94 -20.91 -50.57
CA ILE A 506 6.30 -22.29 -50.31
C ILE A 506 5.10 -23.01 -49.67
N ASN A 507 4.55 -24.01 -50.36
CA ASN A 507 3.43 -24.81 -49.85
C ASN A 507 3.88 -25.73 -48.70
N ASN A 508 3.63 -25.28 -47.47
CA ASN A 508 4.05 -25.97 -46.24
C ASN A 508 3.44 -27.38 -46.08
N LYS A 509 2.27 -27.65 -46.68
CA LYS A 509 1.60 -28.98 -46.62
C LYS A 509 2.51 -30.12 -47.12
N GLN A 510 3.48 -29.81 -47.99
CA GLN A 510 4.40 -30.79 -48.57
C GLN A 510 5.53 -31.24 -47.63
N PHE A 511 5.80 -30.50 -46.54
CA PHE A 511 6.96 -30.74 -45.66
C PHE A 511 6.59 -31.35 -44.29
N GLY A 512 5.31 -31.27 -43.89
CA GLY A 512 4.82 -31.80 -42.63
C GLY A 512 5.52 -31.15 -41.44
N ASN A 513 6.10 -31.97 -40.54
CA ASN A 513 6.85 -31.49 -39.38
C ASN A 513 8.33 -31.15 -39.69
N SER A 514 8.73 -31.11 -40.96
CA SER A 514 10.11 -30.79 -41.35
C SER A 514 10.33 -29.27 -41.41
N PRO A 515 11.47 -28.73 -40.95
CA PRO A 515 11.73 -27.29 -41.01
C PRO A 515 11.86 -26.82 -42.46
N VAL A 516 10.96 -25.94 -42.89
CA VAL A 516 10.99 -25.27 -44.19
C VAL A 516 12.00 -24.13 -44.17
N TYR A 517 12.83 -24.04 -45.21
CA TYR A 517 13.80 -22.97 -45.40
C TYR A 517 13.30 -21.99 -46.46
N VAL A 518 13.27 -20.70 -46.14
CA VAL A 518 12.99 -19.64 -47.11
C VAL A 518 14.29 -19.29 -47.85
N SER A 519 14.25 -19.36 -49.18
CA SER A 519 15.36 -18.98 -50.07
C SER A 519 15.01 -17.74 -50.88
N ALA A 520 16.00 -17.14 -51.55
CA ALA A 520 15.80 -15.93 -52.34
C ALA A 520 14.67 -16.07 -53.38
N GLY A 521 13.81 -15.06 -53.47
CA GLY A 521 12.62 -15.02 -54.33
C GLY A 521 11.43 -15.84 -53.81
N LYS A 522 11.49 -16.34 -52.56
CA LYS A 522 10.42 -17.14 -51.93
C LYS A 522 9.97 -16.55 -50.61
N CYS A 523 8.78 -16.97 -50.17
CA CYS A 523 8.24 -16.67 -48.85
C CYS A 523 7.51 -17.88 -48.26
N LEU A 524 7.18 -17.81 -46.97
CA LEU A 524 6.30 -18.77 -46.30
C LEU A 524 5.18 -18.01 -45.61
N ARG A 525 3.93 -18.46 -45.77
CA ARG A 525 2.80 -17.92 -45.01
C ARG A 525 2.97 -18.25 -43.53
N VAL A 526 2.83 -17.26 -42.66
CA VAL A 526 2.94 -17.37 -41.19
C VAL A 526 1.82 -16.57 -40.52
N ASN A 527 1.33 -17.06 -39.39
CA ASN A 527 0.34 -16.38 -38.56
C ASN A 527 1.02 -15.73 -37.34
N THR A 528 0.26 -14.91 -36.63
CA THR A 528 0.68 -14.21 -35.41
C THR A 528 1.17 -15.21 -34.36
N GLY A 529 2.45 -15.13 -34.00
CA GLY A 529 3.09 -16.05 -33.06
C GLY A 529 3.71 -17.32 -33.66
N ASP A 530 3.52 -17.61 -34.95
CA ASP A 530 4.23 -18.71 -35.62
C ASP A 530 5.75 -18.46 -35.63
N THR A 531 6.52 -19.56 -35.59
CA THR A 531 7.99 -19.49 -35.64
C THR A 531 8.47 -19.09 -37.03
N MET A 532 9.33 -18.08 -37.11
CA MET A 532 9.92 -17.62 -38.37
C MET A 532 10.77 -18.74 -39.00
N PRO A 533 10.54 -19.11 -40.28
CA PRO A 533 11.28 -20.17 -40.94
C PRO A 533 12.75 -19.76 -41.15
N PRO A 534 13.71 -20.69 -40.96
CA PRO A 534 15.12 -20.46 -41.27
C PRO A 534 15.33 -19.86 -42.68
N GLY A 535 16.18 -18.85 -42.78
CA GLY A 535 16.44 -18.11 -44.03
C GLY A 535 15.61 -16.83 -44.19
N SER A 536 14.40 -16.76 -43.64
CA SER A 536 13.65 -15.49 -43.53
C SER A 536 14.27 -14.55 -42.50
N ASN A 537 14.02 -13.25 -42.63
CA ASN A 537 14.52 -12.24 -41.68
C ASN A 537 13.58 -11.03 -41.46
N ALA A 538 12.36 -11.07 -42.00
CA ALA A 538 11.28 -10.12 -41.71
C ALA A 538 9.92 -10.77 -41.96
N CYS A 539 8.83 -10.15 -41.46
CA CYS A 539 7.46 -10.52 -41.84
C CYS A 539 6.73 -9.34 -42.50
N VAL A 540 6.11 -9.60 -43.65
CA VAL A 540 5.15 -8.70 -44.30
C VAL A 540 3.76 -9.05 -43.76
N LYS A 541 2.93 -8.07 -43.42
CA LYS A 541 1.52 -8.32 -43.06
C LYS A 541 0.67 -8.58 -44.30
N VAL A 542 -0.36 -9.42 -44.16
CA VAL A 542 -1.17 -9.90 -45.30
C VAL A 542 -1.77 -8.77 -46.14
N GLU A 543 -2.14 -7.63 -45.54
CA GLU A 543 -2.80 -6.53 -46.27
C GLU A 543 -1.85 -5.72 -47.15
N ASP A 544 -0.53 -5.84 -46.97
CA ASP A 544 0.46 -5.21 -47.88
C ASP A 544 0.80 -6.12 -49.07
N THR A 545 0.14 -7.27 -49.17
CA THR A 545 0.34 -8.26 -50.25
C THR A 545 -0.83 -8.34 -51.22
N THR A 546 -0.59 -8.93 -52.38
CA THR A 546 -1.63 -9.19 -53.38
C THR A 546 -1.38 -10.55 -54.00
N VAL A 547 -2.38 -11.43 -53.96
CA VAL A 547 -2.24 -12.78 -54.52
C VAL A 547 -2.13 -12.70 -56.04
N LEU A 548 -1.12 -13.38 -56.59
CA LEU A 548 -0.85 -13.47 -58.03
C LEU A 548 -1.26 -14.83 -58.61
N GLN A 549 -1.15 -15.88 -57.81
CA GLN A 549 -1.54 -17.24 -58.17
C GLN A 549 -2.01 -18.01 -56.93
N GLU A 550 -3.15 -18.67 -57.06
CA GLU A 550 -3.73 -19.61 -56.10
C GLU A 550 -3.54 -21.05 -56.61
N ALA A 551 -3.58 -22.03 -55.71
CA ALA A 551 -3.61 -23.44 -56.06
C ALA A 551 -5.01 -23.86 -56.58
N GLU A 552 -5.07 -24.94 -57.38
CA GLU A 552 -6.33 -25.44 -57.98
C GLU A 552 -7.35 -25.95 -56.94
N ASP A 553 -6.93 -26.16 -55.68
CA ASP A 553 -7.78 -26.48 -54.54
C ASP A 553 -8.40 -25.24 -53.86
N GLY A 554 -7.96 -24.03 -54.21
CA GLY A 554 -8.35 -22.76 -53.57
C GLY A 554 -7.83 -22.60 -52.13
N ASP A 555 -6.95 -23.51 -51.69
CA ASP A 555 -6.68 -23.80 -50.27
C ASP A 555 -5.26 -23.34 -49.85
N CYS A 556 -4.48 -22.80 -50.79
CA CYS A 556 -3.13 -22.24 -50.63
C CYS A 556 -2.82 -21.18 -51.71
N GLU A 557 -2.15 -20.10 -51.33
CA GLU A 557 -1.44 -19.23 -52.28
C GLU A 557 -0.21 -19.95 -52.86
N LEU A 558 0.11 -19.67 -54.13
CA LEU A 558 1.33 -20.15 -54.81
C LEU A 558 2.29 -19.02 -55.18
N ALA A 559 1.77 -17.82 -55.44
CA ALA A 559 2.58 -16.61 -55.66
C ALA A 559 1.87 -15.36 -55.16
N ILE A 560 2.65 -14.42 -54.59
CA ILE A 560 2.17 -13.12 -54.13
C ILE A 560 3.06 -11.99 -54.64
N ARG A 561 2.51 -10.78 -54.71
CA ARG A 561 3.26 -9.53 -54.75
C ARG A 561 3.30 -8.92 -53.35
N VAL A 562 4.47 -8.53 -52.89
CA VAL A 562 4.65 -7.62 -51.75
C VAL A 562 4.77 -6.20 -52.30
N ASN A 563 3.86 -5.32 -51.88
CA ASN A 563 3.77 -3.96 -52.44
C ASN A 563 4.71 -2.95 -51.75
N GLU A 564 5.06 -3.19 -50.48
CA GLU A 564 5.81 -2.27 -49.62
C GLU A 564 7.24 -2.73 -49.30
N LEU A 565 8.11 -1.78 -48.92
CA LEU A 565 9.48 -2.05 -48.49
C LEU A 565 9.53 -2.38 -46.99
N VAL A 566 10.07 -3.55 -46.64
CA VAL A 566 10.18 -4.05 -45.27
C VAL A 566 11.65 -4.20 -44.86
N LYS A 567 11.99 -3.92 -43.60
CA LYS A 567 13.36 -3.96 -43.06
C LYS A 567 13.66 -5.30 -42.39
N VAL A 568 14.95 -5.63 -42.28
CA VAL A 568 15.42 -6.77 -41.46
C VAL A 568 14.96 -6.60 -40.01
N GLY A 569 14.32 -7.62 -39.45
CA GLY A 569 13.74 -7.63 -38.10
C GLY A 569 12.33 -7.01 -38.00
N GLU A 570 11.79 -6.44 -39.09
CA GLU A 570 10.47 -5.81 -39.06
C GLU A 570 9.34 -6.86 -38.97
N SER A 571 8.37 -6.60 -38.10
CA SER A 571 7.28 -7.52 -37.71
C SER A 571 7.73 -8.87 -37.12
N VAL A 572 8.97 -8.97 -36.60
CA VAL A 572 9.51 -10.18 -35.95
C VAL A 572 9.79 -9.91 -34.47
N ARG A 573 9.47 -10.90 -33.63
CA ARG A 573 9.86 -10.96 -32.21
C ARG A 573 11.16 -11.73 -32.07
N ASP A 574 12.23 -11.07 -31.65
CA ASP A 574 13.52 -11.74 -31.39
C ASP A 574 13.43 -12.73 -30.20
N PRO A 575 14.23 -13.81 -30.19
CA PRO A 575 14.30 -14.74 -29.07
C PRO A 575 14.61 -14.04 -27.75
N GLY A 576 13.69 -14.09 -26.79
CA GLY A 576 13.84 -13.46 -25.49
C GLY A 576 13.56 -11.96 -25.46
N CYS A 577 12.80 -11.42 -26.41
CA CYS A 577 12.38 -10.01 -26.40
C CYS A 577 11.52 -9.62 -25.18
N ASP A 578 10.77 -10.56 -24.59
CA ASP A 578 9.94 -10.32 -23.39
C ASP A 578 10.72 -10.63 -22.11
N LEU A 579 11.41 -11.78 -22.09
CA LEU A 579 12.21 -12.31 -21.00
C LEU A 579 13.32 -13.18 -21.59
N GLN A 580 14.58 -12.95 -21.20
CA GLN A 580 15.69 -13.82 -21.54
C GLN A 580 15.83 -14.95 -20.52
N LYS A 581 16.40 -16.08 -20.95
CA LYS A 581 16.75 -17.18 -20.05
C LYS A 581 17.76 -16.70 -18.99
N GLY A 582 17.36 -16.78 -17.72
CA GLY A 582 18.14 -16.32 -16.58
C GLY A 582 17.66 -14.99 -15.98
N ASP A 583 16.79 -14.24 -16.66
CA ASP A 583 16.26 -12.97 -16.15
C ASP A 583 15.46 -13.16 -14.86
N LEU A 584 15.58 -12.20 -13.94
CA LEU A 584 14.82 -12.14 -12.70
C LEU A 584 13.36 -11.77 -13.00
N ILE A 585 12.44 -12.71 -12.78
CA ILE A 585 11.00 -12.48 -12.95
C ILE A 585 10.45 -11.76 -11.71
N TYR A 586 10.71 -12.31 -10.53
CA TYR A 586 10.21 -11.82 -9.25
C TYR A 586 11.24 -12.08 -8.14
N SER A 587 11.49 -11.09 -7.31
CA SER A 587 12.34 -11.27 -6.12
C SER A 587 11.61 -12.02 -4.99
N ALA A 588 12.40 -12.61 -4.09
CA ALA A 588 11.97 -13.05 -2.77
C ALA A 588 11.13 -11.96 -2.08
N GLY A 589 10.12 -12.35 -1.31
CA GLY A 589 9.20 -11.44 -0.62
C GLY A 589 8.09 -10.83 -1.49
N THR A 590 8.00 -11.21 -2.77
CA THR A 590 6.90 -10.84 -3.68
C THR A 590 5.69 -11.73 -3.42
N LYS A 591 4.50 -11.15 -3.16
CA LYS A 591 3.23 -11.90 -3.09
C LYS A 591 2.75 -12.20 -4.51
N LEU A 592 2.48 -13.47 -4.80
CA LEU A 592 1.98 -13.93 -6.09
C LEU A 592 0.48 -13.60 -6.23
N ASN A 593 0.14 -12.94 -7.34
CA ASN A 593 -1.25 -12.72 -7.77
C ASN A 593 -1.57 -13.56 -9.01
N GLN A 594 -2.79 -13.42 -9.54
CA GLN A 594 -3.29 -14.15 -10.71
C GLN A 594 -2.37 -14.01 -11.92
N ILE A 595 -1.88 -12.78 -12.20
CA ILE A 595 -0.98 -12.49 -13.31
C ILE A 595 0.41 -13.11 -13.07
N SER A 596 0.91 -13.11 -11.83
CA SER A 596 2.19 -13.75 -11.47
C SER A 596 2.22 -15.23 -11.82
N ILE A 597 1.09 -15.94 -11.71
CA ILE A 597 1.00 -17.36 -12.07
C ILE A 597 1.21 -17.55 -13.58
N GLY A 598 0.61 -16.69 -14.41
CA GLY A 598 0.77 -16.72 -15.86
C GLY A 598 2.21 -16.44 -16.30
N VAL A 599 2.85 -15.41 -15.76
CA VAL A 599 4.25 -15.07 -16.08
C VAL A 599 5.21 -16.19 -15.67
N LEU A 600 5.02 -16.78 -14.48
CA LEU A 600 5.82 -17.92 -14.03
C LEU A 600 5.64 -19.15 -14.94
N ALA A 601 4.41 -19.44 -15.38
CA ALA A 601 4.14 -20.54 -16.30
C ALA A 601 4.82 -20.32 -17.67
N ALA A 602 4.70 -19.12 -18.27
CA ALA A 602 5.32 -18.78 -19.54
C ALA A 602 6.87 -18.88 -19.48
N ALA A 603 7.47 -18.53 -18.34
CA ALA A 603 8.90 -18.65 -18.07
C ALA A 603 9.40 -20.09 -17.77
N GLY A 604 8.53 -21.11 -17.92
CA GLY A 604 8.85 -22.51 -17.65
C GLY A 604 8.98 -22.87 -16.17
N VAL A 605 8.50 -22.02 -15.26
CA VAL A 605 8.58 -22.26 -13.82
C VAL A 605 7.39 -23.11 -13.38
N SER A 606 7.64 -24.39 -13.11
CA SER A 606 6.62 -25.35 -12.65
C SER A 606 6.41 -25.35 -11.13
N ASN A 607 7.44 -24.99 -10.36
CA ASN A 607 7.45 -25.01 -8.89
C ASN A 607 8.24 -23.79 -8.36
N VAL A 608 7.83 -23.25 -7.22
CA VAL A 608 8.45 -22.09 -6.56
C VAL A 608 8.63 -22.31 -5.05
N PRO A 609 9.72 -21.82 -4.45
CA PRO A 609 9.90 -21.78 -3.00
C PRO A 609 9.12 -20.61 -2.40
N VAL A 610 8.31 -20.86 -1.38
CA VAL A 610 7.36 -19.91 -0.78
C VAL A 610 7.27 -20.05 0.74
N TYR A 611 6.92 -18.97 1.42
CA TYR A 611 6.54 -19.03 2.84
C TYR A 611 5.16 -19.69 3.00
N LYS A 612 5.00 -20.65 3.92
CA LYS A 612 3.69 -21.26 4.19
C LYS A 612 2.69 -20.20 4.65
N LEU A 613 1.47 -20.23 4.12
CA LEU A 613 0.39 -19.36 4.59
C LEU A 613 0.05 -19.73 6.05
N PRO A 614 0.02 -18.76 6.98
CA PRO A 614 -0.25 -19.04 8.40
C PRO A 614 -1.71 -19.46 8.57
N VAL A 615 -1.94 -20.52 9.35
CA VAL A 615 -3.31 -20.92 9.71
C VAL A 615 -3.85 -19.97 10.78
N VAL A 616 -5.07 -19.45 10.61
CA VAL A 616 -5.67 -18.45 11.50
C VAL A 616 -6.96 -18.96 12.14
N ALA A 617 -6.97 -19.12 13.46
CA ALA A 617 -8.16 -19.47 14.23
C ALA A 617 -8.95 -18.22 14.64
N VAL A 618 -10.28 -18.26 14.55
CA VAL A 618 -11.18 -17.16 14.91
C VAL A 618 -12.33 -17.65 15.78
N PHE A 619 -12.65 -16.92 16.85
CA PHE A 619 -13.88 -17.08 17.64
C PHE A 619 -14.36 -15.78 18.29
N SER A 620 -15.65 -15.73 18.62
CA SER A 620 -16.25 -14.62 19.37
C SER A 620 -16.62 -15.06 20.79
N ILE A 621 -16.57 -14.14 21.76
CA ILE A 621 -16.92 -14.39 23.17
C ILE A 621 -18.04 -13.44 23.61
N GLY A 622 -19.16 -14.00 24.07
CA GLY A 622 -20.16 -13.25 24.82
C GLY A 622 -21.48 -13.98 25.02
N ASN A 623 -21.99 -14.01 26.26
CA ASN A 623 -23.26 -14.68 26.63
C ASN A 623 -24.52 -14.16 25.89
N LYS A 624 -24.43 -13.05 25.14
CA LYS A 624 -25.52 -12.46 24.35
C LYS A 624 -25.37 -12.70 22.85
N LEU A 625 -24.25 -13.28 22.41
CA LEU A 625 -24.00 -13.53 21.00
C LEU A 625 -24.78 -14.76 20.55
N VAL A 626 -25.45 -14.63 19.40
CA VAL A 626 -26.05 -15.75 18.66
C VAL A 626 -25.50 -15.79 17.25
N ASP A 627 -25.50 -16.97 16.64
CA ASP A 627 -25.06 -17.14 15.26
C ASP A 627 -25.99 -16.41 14.28
N GLN A 628 -25.44 -15.96 13.15
CA GLN A 628 -26.19 -15.30 12.09
C GLN A 628 -27.39 -16.13 11.58
N ASN A 629 -27.32 -17.47 11.63
CA ASN A 629 -28.37 -18.36 11.15
C ASN A 629 -29.53 -18.58 12.15
N LYS A 630 -29.46 -18.07 13.39
CA LYS A 630 -30.55 -18.25 14.37
C LYS A 630 -31.78 -17.42 13.97
N GLU A 631 -32.87 -18.05 13.54
CA GLU A 631 -34.11 -17.35 13.14
C GLU A 631 -34.58 -16.36 14.22
N ASN A 632 -34.98 -16.89 15.37
CA ASN A 632 -35.61 -16.15 16.46
C ASN A 632 -34.58 -15.65 17.48
N VAL A 633 -34.24 -14.36 17.39
CA VAL A 633 -33.32 -13.66 18.31
C VAL A 633 -34.13 -13.05 19.47
N ARG A 634 -33.71 -13.31 20.71
CA ARG A 634 -34.36 -12.72 21.91
C ARG A 634 -34.00 -11.25 22.06
N LEU A 635 -34.86 -10.47 22.72
CA LEU A 635 -34.67 -9.03 22.96
C LEU A 635 -33.34 -8.65 23.65
N ASP A 636 -32.69 -9.61 24.31
CA ASP A 636 -31.43 -9.40 25.01
C ASP A 636 -30.21 -9.96 24.25
N GLU A 637 -30.42 -10.64 23.13
CA GLU A 637 -29.38 -11.23 22.26
C GLU A 637 -29.01 -10.31 21.09
N ILE A 638 -27.82 -10.52 20.52
CA ILE A 638 -27.34 -9.84 19.30
C ILE A 638 -26.61 -10.85 18.41
N ARG A 639 -26.71 -10.69 17.09
CA ARG A 639 -25.98 -11.56 16.13
C ARG A 639 -24.47 -11.29 16.19
N ASP A 640 -23.67 -12.35 16.19
CA ASP A 640 -22.22 -12.25 16.01
C ASP A 640 -21.91 -11.80 14.57
N THR A 641 -21.29 -10.63 14.47
CA THR A 641 -20.89 -10.02 13.19
C THR A 641 -19.37 -9.98 13.02
N ASN A 642 -18.61 -10.04 14.11
CA ASN A 642 -17.16 -9.87 14.04
C ASN A 642 -16.49 -11.10 13.41
N ARG A 643 -16.87 -12.30 13.87
CA ARG A 643 -16.31 -13.58 13.41
C ARG A 643 -16.53 -13.82 11.92
N PRO A 644 -17.76 -13.77 11.36
CA PRO A 644 -17.95 -13.97 9.92
C PRO A 644 -17.20 -12.92 9.08
N THR A 645 -17.21 -11.63 9.46
CA THR A 645 -16.46 -10.60 8.72
C THR A 645 -14.95 -10.85 8.77
N LEU A 646 -14.38 -11.20 9.92
CA LEU A 646 -12.95 -11.52 10.04
C LEU A 646 -12.57 -12.76 9.22
N LEU A 647 -13.40 -13.81 9.24
CA LEU A 647 -13.17 -15.02 8.43
C LEU A 647 -13.16 -14.70 6.93
N MET A 648 -14.07 -13.86 6.43
CA MET A 648 -14.06 -13.44 5.03
C MET A 648 -12.83 -12.59 4.68
N LEU A 649 -12.46 -11.62 5.54
CA LEU A 649 -11.27 -10.78 5.33
C LEU A 649 -9.97 -11.60 5.30
N LEU A 650 -9.90 -12.71 6.04
CA LEU A 650 -8.78 -13.65 6.04
C LEU A 650 -8.75 -14.51 4.77
N ARG A 651 -9.90 -15.11 4.40
CA ARG A 651 -10.03 -15.96 3.20
C ARG A 651 -9.75 -15.17 1.91
N ASN A 652 -10.25 -13.93 1.80
CA ASN A 652 -9.98 -13.05 0.65
C ASN A 652 -8.50 -12.67 0.51
N GLN A 653 -7.68 -12.83 1.55
CA GLN A 653 -6.23 -12.62 1.49
C GLN A 653 -5.44 -13.92 1.19
N GLY A 654 -6.12 -15.06 1.17
CA GLY A 654 -5.58 -16.40 0.93
C GLY A 654 -5.35 -17.25 2.20
N TYR A 655 -5.62 -16.72 3.41
CA TYR A 655 -5.23 -17.42 4.64
C TYR A 655 -6.19 -18.58 4.99
N PRO A 656 -5.67 -19.79 5.29
CA PRO A 656 -6.48 -20.87 5.85
C PRO A 656 -7.08 -20.47 7.19
N THR A 657 -8.40 -20.62 7.35
CA THR A 657 -9.13 -20.22 8.56
C THR A 657 -9.72 -21.40 9.31
N ILE A 658 -9.60 -21.42 10.64
CA ILE A 658 -10.39 -22.30 11.52
C ILE A 658 -11.45 -21.44 12.22
N ASP A 659 -12.72 -21.81 12.07
CA ASP A 659 -13.84 -21.18 12.78
C ASP A 659 -14.16 -22.02 14.03
N TYR A 660 -13.98 -21.44 15.22
CA TYR A 660 -14.33 -22.04 16.51
C TYR A 660 -15.62 -21.46 17.11
N GLY A 661 -16.40 -20.71 16.32
CA GLY A 661 -17.75 -20.29 16.66
C GLY A 661 -17.84 -19.24 17.77
N ILE A 662 -18.91 -19.36 18.56
CA ILE A 662 -19.26 -18.46 19.66
C ILE A 662 -19.07 -19.18 20.99
N LEU A 663 -18.23 -18.61 21.86
CA LEU A 663 -18.06 -19.05 23.24
C LEU A 663 -18.89 -18.16 24.20
N PRO A 664 -19.49 -18.73 25.26
CA PRO A 664 -19.90 -17.93 26.41
C PRO A 664 -18.66 -17.40 27.15
N SER A 665 -18.84 -16.40 28.00
CA SER A 665 -17.77 -15.85 28.86
C SER A 665 -17.48 -16.76 30.07
N ASN A 666 -17.12 -18.03 29.80
CA ASN A 666 -16.77 -19.05 30.79
C ASN A 666 -15.25 -19.29 30.79
N ARG A 667 -14.60 -19.28 31.97
CA ARG A 667 -13.15 -19.40 32.10
C ARG A 667 -12.59 -20.74 31.61
N ALA A 668 -13.26 -21.85 31.93
CA ALA A 668 -12.82 -23.19 31.53
C ALA A 668 -12.88 -23.36 30.01
N GLN A 669 -14.02 -23.03 29.40
CA GLN A 669 -14.22 -23.16 27.95
C GLN A 669 -13.31 -22.22 27.14
N VAL A 670 -13.07 -20.98 27.62
CA VAL A 670 -12.09 -20.09 26.98
C VAL A 670 -10.66 -20.62 27.12
N LYS A 671 -10.30 -21.26 28.24
CA LYS A 671 -8.99 -21.90 28.44
C LYS A 671 -8.78 -23.10 27.51
N GLU A 672 -9.78 -23.97 27.45
CA GLU A 672 -9.83 -25.14 26.58
C GLU A 672 -9.71 -24.72 25.10
N MET A 673 -10.56 -23.79 24.65
CA MET A 673 -10.55 -23.34 23.26
C MET A 673 -9.27 -22.59 22.88
N LEU A 674 -8.69 -21.78 23.76
CA LEU A 674 -7.36 -21.20 23.53
C LEU A 674 -6.28 -22.28 23.36
N THR A 675 -6.31 -23.31 24.21
CA THR A 675 -5.35 -24.43 24.15
C THR A 675 -5.48 -25.19 22.83
N LEU A 676 -6.70 -25.51 22.41
CA LEU A 676 -7.00 -26.16 21.14
C LEU A 676 -6.59 -25.30 19.93
N ALA A 677 -6.92 -24.00 19.95
CA ALA A 677 -6.58 -23.08 18.88
C ALA A 677 -5.06 -22.90 18.71
N TYR A 678 -4.31 -22.84 19.81
CA TYR A 678 -2.84 -22.76 19.76
C TYR A 678 -2.15 -24.04 19.24
N GLN A 679 -2.80 -25.20 19.35
CA GLN A 679 -2.30 -26.45 18.76
C GLN A 679 -2.49 -26.45 17.23
N ASN A 680 -3.62 -25.93 16.73
CA ASN A 680 -4.05 -26.09 15.34
C ASN A 680 -3.82 -24.87 14.43
N ALA A 681 -3.60 -23.67 14.98
CA ALA A 681 -3.36 -22.44 14.21
C ALA A 681 -2.04 -21.77 14.58
N ASP A 682 -1.51 -20.89 13.72
CA ASP A 682 -0.29 -20.09 13.95
C ASP A 682 -0.60 -18.73 14.57
N ALA A 683 -1.73 -18.14 14.17
CA ALA A 683 -2.33 -16.97 14.80
C ALA A 683 -3.75 -17.29 15.28
N VAL A 684 -4.11 -16.77 16.45
CA VAL A 684 -5.43 -16.95 17.07
C VAL A 684 -6.05 -15.58 17.33
N ILE A 685 -7.31 -15.38 16.94
CA ILE A 685 -8.04 -14.12 17.05
C ILE A 685 -9.33 -14.36 17.84
N SER A 686 -9.44 -13.75 19.03
CA SER A 686 -10.73 -13.66 19.74
C SER A 686 -11.36 -12.29 19.54
N THR A 687 -12.70 -12.22 19.56
CA THR A 687 -13.43 -10.94 19.68
C THR A 687 -14.27 -10.93 20.95
N GLY A 688 -14.25 -9.82 21.68
CA GLY A 688 -14.84 -9.74 23.03
C GLY A 688 -13.96 -10.33 24.14
N GLY A 689 -14.43 -10.24 25.38
CA GLY A 689 -13.71 -10.73 26.57
C GLY A 689 -12.43 -9.94 26.91
N CYS A 690 -12.34 -8.68 26.49
CA CYS A 690 -11.12 -7.87 26.47
C CYS A 690 -11.20 -6.46 27.12
N SER A 691 -12.32 -6.05 27.72
CA SER A 691 -12.49 -4.71 28.34
C SER A 691 -12.11 -4.71 29.84
N LEU A 692 -12.90 -4.00 30.68
CA LEU A 692 -12.80 -3.87 32.14
C LEU A 692 -13.88 -4.63 32.92
N GLY A 693 -14.81 -5.29 32.24
CA GLY A 693 -15.94 -5.96 32.85
C GLY A 693 -15.54 -7.23 33.59
N ASP A 694 -16.38 -7.64 34.53
CA ASP A 694 -16.20 -8.83 35.39
C ASP A 694 -16.12 -10.17 34.62
N LYS A 695 -16.32 -10.12 33.28
CA LYS A 695 -16.32 -11.23 32.33
C LYS A 695 -15.17 -11.17 31.31
N ASP A 696 -14.31 -10.15 31.36
CA ASP A 696 -13.19 -9.95 30.41
C ASP A 696 -11.96 -10.81 30.76
N ILE A 697 -12.20 -12.12 30.82
CA ILE A 697 -11.30 -13.14 31.37
C ILE A 697 -10.07 -13.44 30.49
N VAL A 698 -10.15 -13.19 29.17
CA VAL A 698 -9.22 -13.74 28.16
C VAL A 698 -7.76 -13.38 28.46
N LYS A 699 -7.50 -12.12 28.82
CA LYS A 699 -6.16 -11.62 29.16
C LYS A 699 -5.50 -12.43 30.28
N SER A 700 -6.27 -12.78 31.31
CA SER A 700 -5.79 -13.61 32.43
C SER A 700 -5.70 -15.09 32.10
N VAL A 701 -6.50 -15.60 31.16
CA VAL A 701 -6.45 -17.01 30.73
C VAL A 701 -5.22 -17.27 29.86
N ILE A 702 -4.82 -16.32 29.01
CA ILE A 702 -3.55 -16.39 28.25
C ILE A 702 -2.36 -16.58 29.20
N GLN A 703 -2.32 -15.83 30.31
CA GLN A 703 -1.28 -15.94 31.32
C GLN A 703 -1.34 -17.28 32.07
N GLU A 704 -2.55 -17.77 32.37
CA GLU A 704 -2.77 -19.07 33.04
C GLU A 704 -2.28 -20.28 32.21
N ILE A 705 -2.33 -20.20 30.87
CA ILE A 705 -1.79 -21.22 29.96
C ILE A 705 -0.31 -20.99 29.58
N GLY A 706 0.42 -20.14 30.32
CA GLY A 706 1.84 -19.88 30.10
C GLY A 706 2.16 -18.91 28.96
N GLY A 707 1.15 -18.21 28.42
CA GLY A 707 1.32 -17.20 27.37
C GLY A 707 1.76 -15.85 27.92
N THR A 708 2.66 -15.18 27.20
CA THR A 708 3.09 -13.81 27.52
C THR A 708 2.13 -12.80 26.88
N LEU A 709 1.60 -11.86 27.66
CA LEU A 709 0.83 -10.71 27.15
C LEU A 709 1.76 -9.50 27.00
N HIS A 710 1.90 -8.96 25.78
CA HIS A 710 2.85 -7.89 25.47
C HIS A 710 2.24 -6.49 25.61
N PHE A 711 0.95 -6.37 25.33
CA PHE A 711 0.13 -5.23 25.76
C PHE A 711 -1.32 -5.65 25.94
N GLY A 712 -1.97 -5.09 26.97
CA GLY A 712 -3.38 -5.29 27.24
C GLY A 712 -4.29 -4.13 26.82
N ARG A 713 -3.75 -3.05 26.25
CA ARG A 713 -4.52 -1.86 25.83
C ARG A 713 -3.70 -0.98 24.88
N VAL A 714 -4.34 -0.35 23.90
CA VAL A 714 -3.72 0.60 22.94
C VAL A 714 -4.35 1.99 23.09
N ASN A 715 -3.57 3.05 22.91
CA ASN A 715 -4.03 4.44 22.93
C ASN A 715 -4.64 4.88 21.58
N ILE A 716 -5.74 4.25 21.18
CA ILE A 716 -6.43 4.52 19.90
C ILE A 716 -7.95 4.44 20.03
N LYS A 717 -8.66 5.38 19.41
CA LYS A 717 -10.12 5.41 19.29
C LYS A 717 -10.51 5.18 17.81
N PRO A 718 -11.47 4.32 17.47
CA PRO A 718 -11.84 3.13 18.23
C PRO A 718 -10.69 2.12 18.30
N GLY A 719 -10.79 1.13 19.18
CA GLY A 719 -9.85 -0.01 19.25
C GLY A 719 -9.19 -0.23 20.61
N ALA A 720 -9.21 0.75 21.52
CA ALA A 720 -8.40 0.76 22.75
C ALA A 720 -8.30 -0.55 23.57
N PRO A 721 -9.37 -1.37 23.78
CA PRO A 721 -9.26 -2.63 24.52
C PRO A 721 -8.39 -3.72 23.88
N ALA A 722 -7.96 -3.53 22.62
CA ALA A 722 -7.17 -4.48 21.85
C ALA A 722 -5.88 -4.88 22.58
N ALA A 723 -5.54 -6.16 22.48
CA ALA A 723 -4.40 -6.76 23.17
C ALA A 723 -3.70 -7.83 22.32
N PHE A 724 -2.42 -8.01 22.59
CA PHE A 724 -1.56 -8.95 21.86
C PHE A 724 -0.72 -9.79 22.84
N GLY A 725 -0.59 -11.07 22.56
CA GLY A 725 0.23 -12.00 23.32
C GLY A 725 0.81 -13.11 22.44
N THR A 726 1.69 -13.90 23.03
CA THR A 726 2.30 -15.06 22.37
C THR A 726 2.46 -16.24 23.31
N LEU A 727 2.18 -17.45 22.84
CA LEU A 727 2.49 -18.69 23.53
C LEU A 727 3.69 -19.37 22.85
N LYS A 728 4.68 -19.81 23.64
CA LYS A 728 5.79 -20.62 23.13
C LYS A 728 5.41 -22.10 23.26
N THR A 729 5.12 -22.74 22.13
CA THR A 729 4.97 -24.21 22.06
C THR A 729 6.32 -24.87 21.83
N ALA A 730 6.37 -26.21 21.88
CA ALA A 730 7.58 -26.96 21.55
C ALA A 730 8.00 -26.81 20.06
N ALA A 731 7.03 -26.61 19.16
CA ALA A 731 7.27 -26.50 17.72
C ALA A 731 7.51 -25.06 17.24
N SER A 732 6.72 -24.09 17.73
CA SER A 732 6.83 -22.69 17.31
C SER A 732 6.28 -21.68 18.33
N LYS A 733 6.63 -20.41 18.16
CA LYS A 733 5.98 -19.29 18.85
C LYS A 733 4.65 -18.97 18.14
N LYS A 734 3.54 -19.19 18.83
CA LYS A 734 2.19 -18.92 18.34
C LYS A 734 1.72 -17.54 18.78
N LEU A 735 0.92 -16.87 17.94
CA LEU A 735 0.50 -15.48 18.15
C LEU A 735 -0.98 -15.40 18.55
N PHE A 736 -1.35 -14.44 19.39
CA PHE A 736 -2.74 -14.23 19.81
C PHE A 736 -3.13 -12.75 19.82
N PHE A 737 -4.33 -12.46 19.31
CA PHE A 737 -4.95 -11.14 19.31
C PHE A 737 -6.31 -11.17 20.01
N CYS A 738 -6.46 -10.35 21.05
CA CYS A 738 -7.74 -10.06 21.67
C CYS A 738 -8.30 -8.78 21.03
N LEU A 739 -9.32 -8.91 20.17
CA LEU A 739 -9.98 -7.77 19.55
C LEU A 739 -11.19 -7.32 20.38
N PRO A 740 -11.57 -6.03 20.33
CA PRO A 740 -12.84 -5.55 20.86
C PRO A 740 -14.05 -6.40 20.43
N GLY A 741 -15.07 -6.52 21.29
CA GLY A 741 -16.32 -7.20 20.94
C GLY A 741 -17.29 -6.38 20.08
N VAL A 742 -16.97 -5.10 19.82
CA VAL A 742 -17.81 -4.17 19.05
C VAL A 742 -17.22 -4.04 17.63
N PRO A 743 -18.04 -4.07 16.54
CA PRO A 743 -17.52 -4.32 15.19
C PRO A 743 -16.51 -3.30 14.65
N VAL A 744 -16.80 -1.99 14.71
CA VAL A 744 -15.86 -0.99 14.16
C VAL A 744 -14.52 -1.02 14.93
N PRO A 745 -14.48 -1.01 16.28
CA PRO A 745 -13.25 -1.24 17.04
C PRO A 745 -12.51 -2.55 16.72
N ALA A 746 -13.22 -3.65 16.43
CA ALA A 746 -12.62 -4.92 16.06
C ALA A 746 -11.89 -4.84 14.71
N LEU A 747 -12.57 -4.30 13.69
CA LEU A 747 -12.03 -4.15 12.34
C LEU A 747 -10.91 -3.10 12.26
N THR A 748 -11.01 -1.99 13.01
CA THR A 748 -9.91 -1.02 13.14
C THR A 748 -8.66 -1.68 13.76
N ALA A 749 -8.81 -2.48 14.82
CA ALA A 749 -7.68 -3.21 15.40
C ALA A 749 -7.12 -4.31 14.46
N TYR A 750 -7.98 -4.98 13.68
CA TYR A 750 -7.56 -5.91 12.64
C TYR A 750 -6.67 -5.25 11.58
N TYR A 751 -7.12 -4.13 10.99
CA TYR A 751 -6.35 -3.43 9.97
C TYR A 751 -5.05 -2.80 10.48
N LEU A 752 -5.03 -2.32 11.73
CA LEU A 752 -3.86 -1.67 12.32
C LEU A 752 -2.78 -2.65 12.81
N LEU A 753 -3.15 -3.84 13.27
CA LEU A 753 -2.25 -4.76 14.00
C LEU A 753 -2.21 -6.17 13.40
N VAL A 754 -3.37 -6.73 13.01
CA VAL A 754 -3.46 -8.13 12.59
C VAL A 754 -3.07 -8.31 11.12
N LYS A 755 -3.61 -7.51 10.20
CA LYS A 755 -3.27 -7.57 8.75
C LYS A 755 -1.75 -7.43 8.50
N PRO A 756 -1.04 -6.44 9.09
CA PRO A 756 0.43 -6.38 9.06
C PRO A 756 1.15 -7.60 9.65
N CYS A 757 0.63 -8.15 10.76
CA CYS A 757 1.19 -9.34 11.38
C CYS A 757 1.13 -10.57 10.45
N LEU A 758 -0.02 -10.80 9.82
CA LEU A 758 -0.22 -11.93 8.90
C LEU A 758 0.62 -11.77 7.62
N GLN A 759 0.80 -10.55 7.12
CA GLN A 759 1.74 -10.26 6.03
C GLN A 759 3.19 -10.61 6.41
N LYS A 760 3.64 -10.25 7.63
CA LYS A 760 4.98 -10.62 8.10
C LYS A 760 5.13 -12.12 8.38
N LEU A 761 4.12 -12.79 8.95
CA LEU A 761 4.09 -14.26 9.07
C LEU A 761 4.27 -14.92 7.69
N SER A 762 3.61 -14.37 6.67
CA SER A 762 3.67 -14.85 5.28
C SER A 762 4.93 -14.40 4.53
N GLY A 763 5.92 -13.82 5.20
CA GLY A 763 7.22 -13.47 4.60
C GLY A 763 7.22 -12.32 3.59
N PHE A 764 6.20 -11.43 3.61
CA PHE A 764 6.21 -10.20 2.81
C PHE A 764 7.46 -9.36 3.15
N LYS A 765 8.13 -8.80 2.13
CA LYS A 765 9.13 -7.74 2.37
C LYS A 765 8.48 -6.45 2.89
N THR A 766 7.29 -6.12 2.39
CA THR A 766 6.55 -4.89 2.75
C THR A 766 5.24 -5.24 3.46
N TYR A 767 5.32 -5.39 4.78
CA TYR A 767 4.18 -5.60 5.69
C TYR A 767 3.72 -4.31 6.40
N GLU A 768 4.22 -3.15 5.97
CA GLU A 768 3.82 -1.87 6.56
C GLU A 768 2.41 -1.44 6.14
N ARG A 769 1.80 -0.61 6.97
CA ARG A 769 0.49 0.00 6.73
C ARG A 769 0.58 0.86 5.47
N LYS A 770 -0.20 0.54 4.43
CA LYS A 770 -0.32 1.40 3.23
C LYS A 770 -0.96 2.73 3.63
N ILE A 771 -0.16 3.78 3.73
CA ILE A 771 -0.61 5.15 4.00
C ILE A 771 -0.64 5.93 2.69
N ILE A 772 -1.76 6.59 2.40
CA ILE A 772 -1.81 7.72 1.46
C ILE A 772 -1.99 9.03 2.22
N ARG A 773 -1.74 10.15 1.55
CA ARG A 773 -2.03 11.49 2.08
C ARG A 773 -3.24 12.07 1.37
N SER A 774 -4.18 12.59 2.15
CA SER A 774 -5.43 13.13 1.63
C SER A 774 -5.90 14.36 2.42
N GLY A 775 -6.55 15.30 1.73
CA GLY A 775 -7.16 16.48 2.35
C GLY A 775 -8.51 16.13 2.98
N VAL A 776 -8.75 16.54 4.23
CA VAL A 776 -10.08 16.31 4.84
C VAL A 776 -11.15 17.20 4.19
N SER A 777 -12.30 16.65 3.80
CA SER A 777 -13.37 17.41 3.12
C SER A 777 -14.12 18.39 4.02
N SER A 778 -13.97 18.28 5.33
CA SER A 778 -14.66 19.07 6.36
C SER A 778 -13.77 19.31 7.59
N ASP A 779 -14.16 20.23 8.47
CA ASP A 779 -13.49 20.45 9.75
C ASP A 779 -13.75 19.29 10.71
N ILE A 780 -12.69 18.70 11.29
CA ILE A 780 -12.76 17.59 12.25
C ILE A 780 -12.22 18.02 13.61
N ASN A 781 -13.08 18.04 14.62
CA ASN A 781 -12.71 18.32 16.01
C ASN A 781 -11.96 17.13 16.62
N LEU A 782 -10.79 17.38 17.23
CA LEU A 782 -9.95 16.33 17.80
C LEU A 782 -10.35 15.96 19.24
N GLY A 783 -10.40 14.66 19.53
CA GLY A 783 -10.49 14.12 20.89
C GLY A 783 -9.13 14.03 21.59
N PRO A 784 -9.08 13.80 22.92
CA PRO A 784 -7.82 13.73 23.68
C PRO A 784 -6.96 12.50 23.34
N THR A 785 -7.56 11.44 22.77
CA THR A 785 -6.85 10.28 22.25
C THR A 785 -6.76 10.35 20.72
N PRO A 786 -5.69 9.85 20.07
CA PRO A 786 -5.66 9.65 18.63
C PRO A 786 -6.89 8.88 18.12
N GLU A 787 -7.36 9.22 16.92
CA GLU A 787 -8.60 8.69 16.36
C GLU A 787 -8.47 8.19 14.91
N CYS A 788 -8.95 6.97 14.67
CA CYS A 788 -9.19 6.39 13.35
C CYS A 788 -10.64 6.63 12.91
N GLN A 789 -10.87 7.64 12.06
CA GLN A 789 -12.18 7.88 11.45
C GLN A 789 -12.28 7.19 10.08
N ARG A 790 -13.44 6.61 9.77
CA ARG A 790 -13.71 5.94 8.50
C ARG A 790 -14.01 6.98 7.44
N ALA A 791 -13.35 6.87 6.29
CA ALA A 791 -13.55 7.75 5.16
C ALA A 791 -13.54 6.99 3.84
N THR A 792 -14.08 7.64 2.81
CA THR A 792 -13.96 7.25 1.41
C THR A 792 -12.98 8.22 0.73
N VAL A 793 -12.11 7.72 -0.14
CA VAL A 793 -11.27 8.57 -1.00
C VAL A 793 -12.12 9.24 -2.09
N ARG A 794 -11.77 10.47 -2.48
CA ARG A 794 -12.40 11.15 -3.62
C ARG A 794 -11.39 12.04 -4.34
N TYR A 795 -11.22 11.81 -5.64
CA TYR A 795 -10.35 12.64 -6.49
C TYR A 795 -11.16 13.81 -7.07
N GLU A 796 -10.55 15.00 -7.12
CA GLU A 796 -11.14 16.20 -7.73
C GLU A 796 -10.35 16.59 -8.99
N LYS A 797 -11.05 17.09 -10.02
CA LYS A 797 -10.43 17.43 -11.30
C LYS A 797 -9.46 18.60 -11.12
N ASN A 798 -8.22 18.41 -11.55
CA ASN A 798 -7.07 19.32 -11.42
C ASN A 798 -6.43 19.40 -10.01
N GLU A 799 -6.83 18.59 -9.04
CA GLU A 799 -6.15 18.49 -7.74
C GLU A 799 -5.22 17.27 -7.67
N VAL A 800 -4.02 17.48 -7.12
CA VAL A 800 -2.94 16.46 -7.07
C VAL A 800 -3.05 15.56 -5.83
N VAL A 801 -3.76 16.02 -4.81
CA VAL A 801 -3.98 15.30 -3.55
C VAL A 801 -5.46 14.92 -3.46
N PRO A 802 -5.83 13.65 -3.26
CA PRO A 802 -7.22 13.26 -3.09
C PRO A 802 -7.80 13.84 -1.80
N PHE A 803 -9.12 14.03 -1.79
CA PHE A 803 -9.86 14.33 -0.59
C PHE A 803 -10.30 13.06 0.14
N SER A 804 -10.72 13.22 1.38
CA SER A 804 -11.33 12.14 2.17
C SER A 804 -12.60 12.62 2.85
N ASP A 805 -13.69 11.97 2.46
CA ASP A 805 -15.03 12.20 2.97
C ASP A 805 -15.30 11.19 4.10
N VAL A 806 -15.45 11.67 5.34
CA VAL A 806 -15.82 10.79 6.45
C VAL A 806 -17.20 10.16 6.21
N THR A 807 -17.37 8.87 6.50
CA THR A 807 -18.58 8.07 6.15
C THR A 807 -19.81 8.36 7.02
N GLY A 808 -20.04 9.64 7.33
CA GLY A 808 -21.06 10.14 8.23
C GLY A 808 -20.75 9.82 9.70
N ASN A 809 -21.80 9.46 10.45
CA ASN A 809 -21.72 9.21 11.89
C ASN A 809 -20.65 8.16 12.25
N GLN A 810 -19.61 8.61 12.97
CA GLN A 810 -18.44 7.84 13.38
C GLN A 810 -18.66 6.94 14.62
N SER A 811 -19.90 6.73 15.07
CA SER A 811 -20.26 5.81 16.16
C SER A 811 -19.62 4.43 16.00
N ILE A 812 -19.10 3.87 17.10
CA ILE A 812 -18.36 2.61 17.13
C ILE A 812 -19.24 1.37 16.84
N HIS A 813 -20.55 1.51 16.94
CA HIS A 813 -21.52 0.42 16.69
C HIS A 813 -21.99 0.37 15.23
N ARG A 814 -21.78 1.43 14.43
CA ARG A 814 -22.34 1.56 13.08
C ARG A 814 -21.46 0.85 12.04
N LEU A 815 -21.57 -0.48 11.94
CA LEU A 815 -20.78 -1.29 11.01
C LEU A 815 -20.91 -0.84 9.54
N GLN A 816 -22.09 -0.36 9.12
CA GLN A 816 -22.32 0.25 7.79
C GLN A 816 -21.30 1.35 7.43
N SER A 817 -20.80 2.11 8.42
CA SER A 817 -19.79 3.16 8.19
C SER A 817 -18.38 2.62 7.86
N MET A 818 -18.13 1.32 8.11
CA MET A 818 -16.92 0.64 7.65
C MET A 818 -17.13 0.01 6.26
N ALA A 819 -18.33 -0.49 5.95
CA ALA A 819 -18.66 -1.07 4.65
C ALA A 819 -18.60 -0.04 3.49
N ALA A 820 -18.74 1.25 3.78
CA ALA A 820 -18.59 2.34 2.81
C ALA A 820 -17.18 2.98 2.78
N ALA A 821 -16.20 2.41 3.49
CA ALA A 821 -14.91 3.05 3.74
C ALA A 821 -13.73 2.24 3.17
N ASN A 822 -12.98 2.86 2.27
CA ASN A 822 -11.68 2.36 1.81
C ASN A 822 -10.50 2.98 2.58
N LEU A 823 -10.74 4.01 3.42
CA LEU A 823 -9.74 4.69 4.25
C LEU A 823 -10.07 4.69 5.75
N LEU A 824 -9.02 4.65 6.57
CA LEU A 824 -9.01 5.07 7.97
C LEU A 824 -8.10 6.30 8.14
N LEU A 825 -8.69 7.49 8.32
CA LEU A 825 -7.96 8.73 8.65
C LEU A 825 -7.21 8.55 9.96
N LEU A 826 -5.91 8.83 10.01
CA LEU A 826 -5.09 8.71 11.23
C LEU A 826 -4.96 10.07 11.93
N LEU A 827 -5.97 10.42 12.73
CA LEU A 827 -6.04 11.72 13.40
C LEU A 827 -5.21 11.72 14.71
N PRO A 828 -4.41 12.77 14.99
CA PRO A 828 -3.66 12.89 16.23
C PRO A 828 -4.59 13.17 17.43
N GLY A 829 -4.07 12.94 18.64
CA GLY A 829 -4.74 13.41 19.86
C GLY A 829 -4.65 14.94 19.97
N LYS A 830 -5.72 15.56 20.49
CA LYS A 830 -5.81 17.00 20.75
C LYS A 830 -4.71 17.48 21.68
N THR A 831 -4.05 18.58 21.31
CA THR A 831 -3.09 19.33 22.14
C THR A 831 -3.64 20.73 22.48
N SER A 832 -2.84 21.57 23.13
CA SER A 832 -3.10 23.02 23.25
C SER A 832 -3.16 23.70 21.87
N ASP A 833 -2.27 23.29 20.98
CA ASP A 833 -1.94 24.01 19.74
C ASP A 833 -2.75 23.46 18.55
N LEU A 834 -3.17 22.19 18.62
CA LEU A 834 -3.95 21.50 17.60
C LEU A 834 -5.21 20.87 18.21
N SER A 835 -6.37 21.48 17.91
CA SER A 835 -7.68 21.05 18.43
C SER A 835 -8.72 20.74 17.35
N VAL A 836 -8.48 21.18 16.12
CA VAL A 836 -9.34 20.94 14.94
C VAL A 836 -8.44 20.74 13.73
N ILE A 837 -8.66 19.69 12.95
CA ILE A 837 -8.13 19.59 11.59
C ILE A 837 -9.08 20.36 10.68
N LYS A 838 -8.58 21.33 9.93
CA LYS A 838 -9.39 22.19 9.04
C LYS A 838 -9.61 21.55 7.67
N LYS A 839 -10.75 21.86 7.03
CA LYS A 839 -11.02 21.48 5.64
C LYS A 839 -9.82 21.78 4.73
N GLY A 840 -9.41 20.80 3.93
CA GLY A 840 -8.26 20.88 3.03
C GLY A 840 -6.89 20.68 3.69
N GLN A 841 -6.80 20.53 5.02
CA GLN A 841 -5.56 20.07 5.65
C GLN A 841 -5.32 18.60 5.32
N ILE A 842 -4.08 18.30 4.94
CA ILE A 842 -3.62 16.96 4.58
C ILE A 842 -3.39 16.15 5.86
N VAL A 843 -3.95 14.95 5.90
CA VAL A 843 -3.72 13.94 6.94
C VAL A 843 -3.19 12.65 6.32
N ASP A 844 -2.53 11.83 7.14
CA ASP A 844 -2.14 10.47 6.77
C ASP A 844 -3.35 9.53 6.92
N SER A 845 -3.61 8.71 5.90
CA SER A 845 -4.81 7.86 5.78
C SER A 845 -4.42 6.43 5.44
N LEU A 846 -4.79 5.47 6.30
CA LEU A 846 -4.56 4.04 6.07
C LEU A 846 -5.56 3.49 5.05
N VAL A 847 -5.05 2.98 3.94
CA VAL A 847 -5.80 2.24 2.93
C VAL A 847 -6.19 0.87 3.47
N ILE A 848 -7.49 0.64 3.64
CA ILE A 848 -8.04 -0.63 4.11
C ILE A 848 -8.60 -1.49 2.97
N ASP A 849 -9.13 -0.86 1.92
CA ASP A 849 -9.75 -1.46 0.74
C ASP A 849 -9.28 -0.75 -0.56
N GLU A 850 -9.86 -1.06 -1.73
CA GLU A 850 -9.50 -0.45 -3.02
C GLU A 850 -9.90 1.05 -3.13
N ILE A 851 -9.08 1.85 -3.84
CA ILE A 851 -9.05 3.33 -3.83
C ILE A 851 -8.81 3.94 -5.21
#